data_AF-A0A835WM25-F1
#
_entry.id   AF-A0A835WM25-F1
#
_cell.length_a   1.000
_cell.length_b   1.000
_cell.length_c   1.000
_cell.angle_alpha   90.00
_cell.angle_beta   90.00
_cell.angle_gamma   90.00
#
_symmetry.space_group_name_H-M   'P 1'
#
loop_
_entity.id
_entity.type
_entity.pdbx_description
1 polymer ?
#
loop_
_entity_poly.entity_id
_entity_poly.type
_entity_poly.pdbx_seq_one_letter_code
_entity_poly.pdbx_strand_id
1 'polypeptide(L)'
;MSKYHESVREALASSGVASPQQVGELEMLLRGLTGECAADAPKIWSHLARNVLLPSHDFASHLELADAVYGQWPAAALGRPPLWLPQPPDACRTNIATFLERIRDEPWWRDVTGGCGGVASGSCCRTPEALVRDWRLLQRVSWEAPEAFWPAVLRHLRIRFHTPPCRALLRHPSDPDQCRWLPGARLNIAAAALESELAPPGCPALLWAPDGEPCAITAFSRAQLRQRVAAVAASLRRCFKPGDALALYLPLTPDSVALYLAAVAAGCVVVSVADSFSAEELRTRLDIAKAVGVFTQDVVLRGGKALPLYDKVVRSGTAAACVVLPAAESAGAALSAAAPALRAGDVTWRAFLGAATAEAELVELQPHIADVYEVTNILFSSGTTGEPKAIPWTHLTPLRCALDGWAQLDVRPGAVVCWPTSLGWMMGPWLLYAALLNGGTVALYGGAPLGRDFLQFVSAARVEVLGLVPSIVRAWRHGGAFEPPKPPAAAAAEAAGAAPPLPLPPPLPDLSAIRVFGSTGEASAAEDYHWLMSRIRGYRPVIEYCGGTEIGGGYISSTLLHPCAPSTFSTPTLGTRLVLLTSAESAAAGEDALGRSGQAVCDGGPSWWNGGSARRFLSTSSSTCSSACPPSSGAAPAAAGMAASGGVLLTGEVALAMPMLGVSQRLLNKDHHKVYYQGMPLYGSTGLPLRRHGDEMAALPAPAAGATCSGGGPPAWCYAALGRCDDTMNLGGIKVSSVELERAVVEGVVGVAEAAAIGVAPPHGGPEELYLFLVLRSSGDSASAGSSSGSGSSSVDVAALHKACQEAVRGKLNPLFKVTRVAVAPLLPRNASNKVMRRVLRDQLLQAGRSKL
;
A
#
# COMPACT_ATOMS: atom_id res chain seq x y z
N MET A 1 42.40 -8.08 12.04
CA MET A 1 41.05 -8.18 11.44
C MET A 1 40.51 -9.57 11.73
N SER A 2 39.20 -9.73 11.89
CA SER A 2 38.59 -11.06 12.06
C SER A 2 38.60 -11.82 10.72
N LYS A 3 38.43 -13.16 10.76
CA LYS A 3 38.27 -13.98 9.54
C LYS A 3 37.08 -13.51 8.68
N TYR A 4 35.99 -13.09 9.33
CA TYR A 4 34.83 -12.51 8.65
C TYR A 4 35.20 -11.22 7.91
N HIS A 5 35.89 -10.29 8.57
CA HIS A 5 36.33 -9.04 7.94
C HIS A 5 37.30 -9.26 6.77
N GLU A 6 38.21 -10.23 6.91
CA GLU A 6 39.15 -10.60 5.86
C GLU A 6 38.42 -11.12 4.62
N SER A 7 37.43 -12.01 4.82
CA SER A 7 36.57 -12.51 3.74
C SER A 7 35.81 -11.40 3.01
N VAL A 8 35.23 -10.43 3.74
CA VAL A 8 34.55 -9.27 3.12
C VAL A 8 35.52 -8.42 2.31
N ARG A 9 36.72 -8.16 2.85
CA ARG A 9 37.75 -7.38 2.15
C ARG A 9 38.19 -8.08 0.86
N GLU A 10 38.45 -9.39 0.93
CA GLU A 10 38.86 -10.18 -0.23
C GLU A 10 37.79 -10.19 -1.31
N ALA A 11 36.52 -10.37 -0.94
CA ALA A 11 35.40 -10.29 -1.87
C ALA A 11 35.33 -8.90 -2.55
N LEU A 12 35.54 -7.82 -1.80
CA LEU A 12 35.60 -6.48 -2.41
C LEU A 12 36.77 -6.35 -3.39
N ALA A 13 37.96 -6.82 -3.01
CA ALA A 13 39.15 -6.73 -3.85
C ALA A 13 39.04 -7.57 -5.13
N SER A 14 38.35 -8.71 -5.08
CA SER A 14 38.14 -9.60 -6.24
C SER A 14 36.96 -9.18 -7.11
N SER A 15 36.02 -8.40 -6.59
CA SER A 15 34.77 -8.04 -7.29
C SER A 15 34.95 -7.20 -8.57
N GLY A 16 36.10 -6.54 -8.74
CA GLY A 16 36.36 -5.64 -9.88
C GLY A 16 35.58 -4.32 -9.86
N VAL A 17 34.73 -4.07 -8.85
CA VAL A 17 33.92 -2.84 -8.75
C VAL A 17 34.52 -1.75 -7.84
N ALA A 18 35.63 -2.05 -7.16
CA ALA A 18 36.28 -1.14 -6.21
C ALA A 18 37.70 -0.77 -6.66
N SER A 19 38.06 0.50 -6.48
CA SER A 19 39.44 0.98 -6.61
C SER A 19 40.30 0.58 -5.40
N PRO A 20 41.65 0.54 -5.54
CA PRO A 20 42.54 0.28 -4.41
C PRO A 20 42.33 1.23 -3.22
N GLN A 21 41.97 2.48 -3.49
CA GLN A 21 41.62 3.46 -2.47
C GLN A 21 40.37 3.04 -1.68
N GLN A 22 39.30 2.65 -2.38
CA GLN A 22 38.05 2.21 -1.75
C GLN A 22 38.23 0.93 -0.94
N VAL A 23 39.11 0.01 -1.37
CA VAL A 23 39.49 -1.17 -0.58
C VAL A 23 40.22 -0.74 0.71
N GLY A 24 41.16 0.21 0.62
CA GLY A 24 41.85 0.76 1.78
C GLY A 24 40.92 1.49 2.76
N GLU A 25 39.93 2.23 2.24
CA GLU A 25 38.89 2.89 3.06
C GLU A 25 38.03 1.86 3.82
N LEU A 26 37.65 0.75 3.16
CA LEU A 26 36.97 -0.35 3.81
C LEU A 26 37.85 -0.99 4.89
N GLU A 27 39.14 -1.26 4.63
CA GLU A 27 40.05 -1.82 5.64
C GLU A 27 40.13 -0.95 6.89
N MET A 28 40.20 0.37 6.72
CA MET A 28 40.21 1.31 7.83
C MET A 28 38.92 1.25 8.65
N LEU A 29 37.77 1.14 7.98
CA LEU A 29 36.49 0.91 8.66
C LEU A 29 36.50 -0.41 9.45
N LEU A 30 36.92 -1.51 8.83
CA LEU A 30 36.91 -2.85 9.43
C LEU A 30 37.78 -2.94 10.70
N ARG A 31 38.90 -2.20 10.75
CA ARG A 31 39.78 -2.14 11.95
C ARG A 31 39.09 -1.56 13.19
N GLY A 32 38.05 -0.75 13.01
CA GLY A 32 37.27 -0.15 14.10
C GLY A 32 36.02 -0.92 14.50
N LEU A 33 35.78 -2.10 13.90
CA LEU A 33 34.58 -2.91 14.09
C LEU A 33 34.84 -4.14 14.97
N THR A 34 33.77 -4.79 15.43
CA THR A 34 33.81 -5.82 16.49
C THR A 34 34.37 -7.17 16.03
N GLY A 35 34.27 -7.46 14.73
CA GLY A 35 34.54 -8.78 14.16
C GLY A 35 33.30 -9.66 14.04
N GLU A 36 32.16 -9.24 14.58
CA GLU A 36 30.92 -10.03 14.59
C GLU A 36 29.96 -9.59 13.47
N CYS A 37 29.58 -10.54 12.60
CA CYS A 37 28.72 -10.25 11.45
C CYS A 37 27.39 -9.56 11.84
N ALA A 38 26.74 -10.02 12.91
CA ALA A 38 25.46 -9.46 13.37
C ALA A 38 25.52 -7.95 13.71
N ALA A 39 26.64 -7.47 14.25
CA ALA A 39 26.82 -6.06 14.63
C ALA A 39 27.45 -5.22 13.51
N ASP A 40 28.35 -5.82 12.72
CA ASP A 40 29.19 -5.10 11.78
C ASP A 40 28.60 -5.04 10.36
N ALA A 41 27.89 -6.09 9.91
CA ALA A 41 27.42 -6.23 8.53
C ALA A 41 26.58 -5.02 8.05
N PRO A 42 25.62 -4.48 8.83
CA PRO A 42 24.86 -3.31 8.39
C PRO A 42 25.73 -2.06 8.15
N LYS A 43 26.77 -1.85 8.98
CA LYS A 43 27.69 -0.71 8.85
C LYS A 43 28.59 -0.88 7.62
N ILE A 44 29.10 -2.08 7.41
CA ILE A 44 29.91 -2.45 6.25
C ILE A 44 29.10 -2.27 4.98
N TRP A 45 27.90 -2.85 4.88
CA TRP A 45 27.03 -2.72 3.73
C TRP A 45 26.68 -1.25 3.44
N SER A 46 26.34 -0.50 4.48
CA SER A 46 26.05 0.93 4.38
C SER A 46 27.22 1.74 3.83
N HIS A 47 28.47 1.34 4.08
CA HIS A 47 29.65 1.94 3.48
C HIS A 47 29.76 1.56 1.99
N LEU A 48 29.67 0.27 1.67
CA LEU A 48 29.75 -0.23 0.28
C LEU A 48 28.68 0.40 -0.62
N ALA A 49 27.42 0.43 -0.16
CA ALA A 49 26.28 0.97 -0.90
C ALA A 49 26.42 2.46 -1.28
N ARG A 50 27.23 3.24 -0.54
CA ARG A 50 27.42 4.68 -0.78
C ARG A 50 28.70 5.01 -1.51
N ASN A 51 29.78 4.34 -1.10
CA ASN A 51 31.12 4.73 -1.48
C ASN A 51 31.66 3.87 -2.62
N VAL A 52 31.14 2.66 -2.83
CA VAL A 52 31.65 1.72 -3.82
C VAL A 52 30.63 1.39 -4.90
N LEU A 53 29.45 0.91 -4.51
CA LEU A 53 28.44 0.40 -5.44
C LEU A 53 27.79 1.54 -6.24
N LEU A 54 27.78 1.40 -7.56
CA LEU A 54 27.15 2.33 -8.51
C LEU A 54 25.99 1.63 -9.25
N PRO A 55 24.94 2.36 -9.65
CA PRO A 55 23.84 1.78 -10.44
C PRO A 55 24.25 1.13 -11.76
N SER A 56 25.41 1.53 -12.30
CA SER A 56 26.01 1.01 -13.53
C SER A 56 26.71 -0.34 -13.35
N HIS A 57 26.95 -0.79 -12.12
CA HIS A 57 27.53 -2.11 -11.87
C HIS A 57 26.47 -3.21 -12.12
N ASP A 58 26.95 -4.38 -12.54
CA ASP A 58 26.09 -5.54 -12.77
C ASP A 58 25.45 -5.99 -11.46
N PHE A 59 24.16 -6.31 -11.51
CA PHE A 59 23.43 -6.71 -10.29
C PHE A 59 24.03 -7.95 -9.62
N ALA A 60 24.69 -8.83 -10.37
CA ALA A 60 25.42 -9.97 -9.83
C ALA A 60 26.51 -9.55 -8.83
N SER A 61 27.27 -8.49 -9.13
CA SER A 61 28.29 -7.95 -8.21
C SER A 61 27.68 -7.36 -6.94
N HIS A 62 26.49 -6.77 -7.04
CA HIS A 62 25.74 -6.31 -5.86
C HIS A 62 25.33 -7.48 -4.97
N LEU A 63 24.87 -8.60 -5.56
CA LEU A 63 24.50 -9.82 -4.83
C LEU A 63 25.72 -10.49 -4.18
N GLU A 64 26.82 -10.65 -4.93
CA GLU A 64 28.06 -11.26 -4.43
C GLU A 64 28.61 -10.52 -3.20
N LEU A 65 28.64 -9.18 -3.25
CA LEU A 65 29.08 -8.38 -2.11
C LEU A 65 28.07 -8.41 -0.96
N ALA A 66 26.76 -8.50 -1.24
CA ALA A 66 25.76 -8.66 -0.19
C ALA A 66 25.94 -10.01 0.52
N ASP A 67 26.19 -11.08 -0.23
CA ASP A 67 26.44 -12.43 0.31
C ASP A 67 27.75 -12.48 1.09
N ALA A 68 28.80 -11.78 0.66
CA ALA A 68 30.04 -11.67 1.43
C ALA A 68 29.82 -10.96 2.77
N VAL A 69 29.04 -9.87 2.79
CA VAL A 69 28.77 -9.08 4.00
C VAL A 69 27.78 -9.78 4.94
N TYR A 70 26.72 -10.37 4.40
CA TYR A 70 25.63 -10.97 5.18
C TYR A 70 25.67 -12.50 5.23
N GLY A 71 26.70 -13.15 4.70
CA GLY A 71 26.77 -14.62 4.61
C GLY A 71 26.73 -15.34 5.96
N GLN A 72 27.11 -14.66 7.04
CA GLN A 72 27.01 -15.15 8.42
C GLN A 72 25.89 -14.47 9.22
N TRP A 73 24.97 -13.76 8.55
CA TRP A 73 23.87 -13.05 9.18
C TRP A 73 22.89 -14.03 9.84
N PRO A 74 22.56 -13.87 11.13
CA PRO A 74 21.67 -14.79 11.84
C PRO A 74 20.19 -14.50 11.50
N ALA A 75 19.78 -14.84 10.28
CA ALA A 75 18.47 -14.49 9.73
C ALA A 75 17.29 -15.04 10.54
N ALA A 76 17.45 -16.19 11.20
CA ALA A 76 16.44 -16.77 12.07
C ALA A 76 16.19 -15.90 13.33
N ALA A 77 17.20 -15.20 13.83
CA ALA A 77 17.11 -14.38 15.03
C ALA A 77 16.83 -12.90 14.73
N LEU A 78 17.40 -12.38 13.63
CA LEU A 78 17.36 -10.94 13.31
C LEU A 78 16.52 -10.61 12.07
N GLY A 79 15.97 -11.61 11.40
CA GLY A 79 15.20 -11.43 10.18
C GLY A 79 16.05 -11.22 8.95
N ARG A 80 15.44 -10.66 7.90
CA ARG A 80 16.17 -10.34 6.67
C ARG A 80 17.21 -9.24 6.93
N PRO A 81 18.41 -9.33 6.33
CA PRO A 81 19.42 -8.30 6.50
C PRO A 81 18.94 -6.96 5.93
N PRO A 82 19.17 -5.84 6.62
CA PRO A 82 18.80 -4.52 6.11
C PRO A 82 19.72 -4.09 4.96
N LEU A 83 19.17 -3.67 3.83
CA LEU A 83 19.98 -3.15 2.72
C LEU A 83 20.14 -1.64 2.73
N TRP A 84 19.43 -0.95 3.62
CA TRP A 84 19.57 0.49 3.82
C TRP A 84 19.50 0.83 5.31
N LEU A 85 20.39 1.75 5.72
CA LEU A 85 20.42 2.31 7.06
C LEU A 85 20.11 3.81 7.03
N PRO A 86 19.23 4.29 7.93
CA PRO A 86 18.97 5.72 8.07
C PRO A 86 20.26 6.44 8.48
N GLN A 87 20.58 7.52 7.79
CA GLN A 87 21.73 8.34 8.12
C GLN A 87 21.32 9.45 9.06
N PRO A 88 22.05 9.70 10.17
CA PRO A 88 21.65 10.69 11.15
C PRO A 88 21.28 12.07 10.54
N PRO A 89 22.04 12.64 9.59
CA PRO A 89 21.67 13.93 9.00
C PRO A 89 20.35 13.89 8.22
N ASP A 90 20.07 12.82 7.48
CA ASP A 90 18.85 12.68 6.67
C ASP A 90 17.65 12.31 7.54
N ALA A 91 17.87 11.43 8.52
CA ALA A 91 16.86 10.91 9.41
C ALA A 91 16.35 12.00 10.37
N CYS A 92 17.23 12.85 10.89
CA CYS A 92 16.86 14.01 11.71
C CYS A 92 16.04 15.05 10.92
N ARG A 93 16.13 15.08 9.58
CA ARG A 93 15.38 15.99 8.71
C ARG A 93 14.02 15.42 8.26
N THR A 94 13.66 14.22 8.69
CA THR A 94 12.33 13.67 8.40
C THR A 94 11.25 14.45 9.14
N ASN A 95 10.05 14.45 8.58
CA ASN A 95 8.83 15.01 9.15
C ASN A 95 8.63 14.56 10.61
N ILE A 96 8.90 13.30 10.90
CA ILE A 96 8.66 12.73 12.24
C ILE A 96 9.74 13.13 13.23
N ALA A 97 11.01 13.12 12.81
CA ALA A 97 12.09 13.59 13.68
C ALA A 97 11.90 15.07 14.05
N THR A 98 11.57 15.91 13.07
CA THR A 98 11.31 17.34 13.28
C THR A 98 10.04 17.60 14.10
N PHE A 99 8.99 16.81 13.91
CA PHE A 99 7.78 16.88 14.74
C PHE A 99 8.07 16.52 16.20
N LEU A 100 8.81 15.43 16.44
CA LEU A 100 9.21 14.99 17.77
C LEU A 100 10.10 16.01 18.49
N GLU A 101 10.97 16.70 17.76
CA GLU A 101 11.76 17.82 18.29
C GLU A 101 10.87 18.94 18.79
N ARG A 102 9.89 19.34 17.98
CA ARG A 102 9.00 20.45 18.32
C ARG A 102 8.06 20.13 19.48
N ILE A 103 7.45 18.94 19.51
CA ILE A 103 6.45 18.62 20.54
C ILE A 103 7.08 18.25 21.89
N ARG A 104 8.39 17.96 21.94
CA ARG A 104 9.07 17.49 23.16
C ARG A 104 8.89 18.44 24.33
N ASP A 105 8.81 19.73 24.03
CA ASP A 105 8.65 20.79 25.02
C ASP A 105 7.20 21.24 25.23
N GLU A 106 6.25 20.67 24.48
CA GLU A 106 4.84 20.96 24.68
C GLU A 106 4.33 20.28 25.97
N PRO A 107 3.53 20.99 26.81
CA PRO A 107 3.06 20.46 28.09
C PRO A 107 2.36 19.10 27.98
N TRP A 108 1.46 18.94 27.00
CA TRP A 108 0.71 17.69 26.80
C TRP A 108 1.63 16.49 26.54
N TRP A 109 2.76 16.68 25.85
CA TRP A 109 3.70 15.62 25.57
C TRP A 109 4.44 15.20 26.84
N ARG A 110 4.89 16.18 27.64
CA ARG A 110 5.53 15.90 28.94
C ARG A 110 4.58 15.19 29.91
N ASP A 111 3.32 15.61 29.94
CA ASP A 111 2.28 15.02 30.79
C ASP A 111 2.01 13.56 30.41
N VAL A 112 1.81 13.27 29.12
CA VAL A 112 1.53 11.91 28.63
C VAL A 112 2.75 10.99 28.76
N THR A 113 3.96 11.52 28.63
CA THR A 113 5.20 10.73 28.72
C THR A 113 5.79 10.68 30.13
N GLY A 114 5.20 11.35 31.12
CA GLY A 114 5.70 11.43 32.48
C GLY A 114 7.09 12.08 32.60
N GLY A 115 7.47 12.93 31.64
CA GLY A 115 8.81 13.53 31.54
C GLY A 115 9.92 12.57 31.09
N CYS A 116 9.63 11.29 30.85
CA CYS A 116 10.59 10.26 30.43
C CYS A 116 11.14 10.43 29.00
N GLY A 117 10.70 11.46 28.26
CA GLY A 117 11.15 11.78 26.91
C GLY A 117 12.49 12.53 26.81
N GLY A 118 13.16 12.81 27.93
CA GLY A 118 14.38 13.63 27.98
C GLY A 118 15.69 12.85 27.84
N VAL A 119 16.15 12.59 26.62
CA VAL A 119 17.60 12.71 26.37
C VAL A 119 17.85 14.18 26.07
N ALA A 120 18.88 14.74 26.72
CA ALA A 120 19.18 16.17 26.76
C ALA A 120 18.98 16.89 25.41
N SER A 121 18.29 18.03 25.47
CA SER A 121 18.27 19.04 24.41
C SER A 121 19.71 19.42 24.03
N GLY A 122 20.04 19.40 22.74
CA GLY A 122 21.26 20.05 22.24
C GLY A 122 22.26 19.23 21.40
N SER A 123 22.02 17.96 21.08
CA SER A 123 22.92 17.24 20.14
C SER A 123 22.27 17.08 18.76
N CYS A 124 22.87 17.71 17.76
CA CYS A 124 22.56 17.55 16.33
C CYS A 124 22.88 16.13 15.79
N CYS A 125 23.20 15.18 16.66
CA CYS A 125 23.58 13.81 16.31
C CYS A 125 22.79 12.81 17.17
N ARG A 126 21.48 12.70 16.92
CA ARG A 126 20.71 11.55 17.43
C ARG A 126 21.23 10.28 16.78
N THR A 127 21.55 9.28 17.61
CA THR A 127 21.91 7.97 17.08
C THR A 127 20.68 7.33 16.43
N PRO A 128 20.84 6.44 15.42
CA PRO A 128 19.73 5.70 14.83
C PRO A 128 18.84 4.99 15.88
N GLU A 129 19.44 4.47 16.95
CA GLU A 129 18.72 3.79 18.05
C GLU A 129 17.80 4.75 18.81
N ALA A 130 18.26 5.99 19.03
CA ALA A 130 17.43 7.03 19.66
C ALA A 130 16.21 7.37 18.80
N LEU A 131 16.39 7.46 17.47
CA LEU A 131 15.28 7.74 16.53
C LEU A 131 14.25 6.60 16.51
N VAL A 132 14.71 5.35 16.50
CA VAL A 132 13.83 4.17 16.60
C VAL A 132 13.04 4.17 17.92
N ARG A 133 13.70 4.49 19.04
CA ARG A 133 13.04 4.59 20.35
C ARG A 133 12.00 5.71 20.38
N ASP A 134 12.33 6.87 19.82
CA ASP A 134 11.42 8.02 19.78
C ASP A 134 10.19 7.71 18.91
N TRP A 135 10.36 7.02 17.77
CA TRP A 135 9.23 6.52 16.98
C TRP A 135 8.32 5.59 17.79
N ARG A 136 8.89 4.62 18.50
CA ARG A 136 8.10 3.67 19.32
C ARG A 136 7.31 4.39 20.40
N LEU A 137 7.89 5.40 21.02
CA LEU A 137 7.19 6.24 21.98
C LEU A 137 6.04 7.00 21.31
N LEU A 138 6.28 7.61 20.14
CA LEU A 138 5.23 8.30 19.38
C LEU A 138 4.10 7.37 18.96
N GLN A 139 4.42 6.18 18.45
CA GLN A 139 3.44 5.17 18.05
C GLN A 139 2.57 4.75 19.25
N ARG A 140 3.18 4.53 20.42
CA ARG A 140 2.43 4.26 21.67
C ARG A 140 1.50 5.42 22.02
N VAL A 141 2.03 6.63 22.12
CA VAL A 141 1.28 7.84 22.49
C VAL A 141 0.12 8.09 21.52
N SER A 142 0.34 7.86 20.23
CA SER A 142 -0.68 8.04 19.19
C SER A 142 -1.92 7.14 19.38
N TRP A 143 -1.74 6.01 20.08
CA TRP A 143 -2.81 5.06 20.40
C TRP A 143 -3.38 5.28 21.81
N GLU A 144 -2.52 5.43 22.81
CA GLU A 144 -2.92 5.52 24.23
C GLU A 144 -3.49 6.89 24.61
N ALA A 145 -3.02 7.97 23.97
CA ALA A 145 -3.44 9.34 24.25
C ALA A 145 -3.97 10.07 22.99
N PRO A 146 -5.02 9.55 22.32
CA PRO A 146 -5.51 10.10 21.07
C PRO A 146 -6.05 11.53 21.21
N GLU A 147 -6.60 11.89 22.38
CA GLU A 147 -7.08 13.24 22.69
C GLU A 147 -5.98 14.30 22.72
N ALA A 148 -4.73 13.91 22.99
CA ALA A 148 -3.59 14.82 22.94
C ALA A 148 -2.89 14.77 21.57
N PHE A 149 -2.68 13.55 21.05
CA PHE A 149 -1.94 13.32 19.82
C PHE A 149 -2.62 13.91 18.58
N TRP A 150 -3.91 13.62 18.35
CA TRP A 150 -4.59 14.01 17.11
C TRP A 150 -4.71 15.52 16.94
N PRO A 151 -5.08 16.32 17.96
CA PRO A 151 -5.07 17.77 17.84
C PRO A 151 -3.68 18.33 17.48
N ALA A 152 -2.60 17.75 18.02
CA ALA A 152 -1.24 18.17 17.69
C ALA A 152 -0.87 17.88 16.23
N VAL A 153 -1.25 16.70 15.71
CA VAL A 153 -1.03 16.33 14.30
C VAL A 153 -1.88 17.18 13.36
N LEU A 154 -3.18 17.35 13.62
CA LEU A 154 -4.07 18.15 12.77
C LEU A 154 -3.63 19.62 12.71
N ARG A 155 -3.11 20.17 13.83
CA ARG A 155 -2.48 21.50 13.87
C ARG A 155 -1.19 21.54 13.07
N HIS A 156 -0.34 20.51 13.17
CA HIS A 156 0.88 20.42 12.35
C HIS A 156 0.57 20.41 10.86
N LEU A 157 -0.41 19.60 10.45
CA LEU A 157 -0.87 19.48 9.07
C LEU A 157 -1.69 20.69 8.61
N ARG A 158 -1.95 21.67 9.48
CA ARG A 158 -2.74 22.89 9.22
C ARG A 158 -4.09 22.57 8.57
N ILE A 159 -4.76 21.53 9.06
CA ILE A 159 -6.06 21.12 8.53
C ILE A 159 -7.07 22.24 8.82
N ARG A 160 -7.65 22.78 7.75
CA ARG A 160 -8.66 23.84 7.83
C ARG A 160 -10.04 23.24 8.10
N PHE A 161 -10.60 23.61 9.25
CA PHE A 161 -11.99 23.34 9.60
C PHE A 161 -12.80 24.63 9.44
N HIS A 162 -14.03 24.51 8.94
CA HIS A 162 -15.02 25.58 9.06
C HIS A 162 -15.50 25.69 10.51
N THR A 163 -15.81 24.53 11.11
CA THR A 163 -16.11 24.41 12.54
C THR A 163 -15.15 23.39 13.12
N PRO A 164 -14.26 23.77 14.06
CA PRO A 164 -13.32 22.82 14.64
C PRO A 164 -14.05 21.79 15.54
N PRO A 165 -13.48 20.60 15.74
CA PRO A 165 -14.04 19.60 16.65
C PRO A 165 -14.04 20.08 18.09
N CYS A 166 -14.99 19.61 18.90
CA CYS A 166 -14.98 19.88 20.35
C CYS A 166 -13.96 19.04 21.12
N ARG A 167 -13.57 17.88 20.57
CA ARG A 167 -12.55 16.96 21.10
C ARG A 167 -12.07 16.01 20.00
N ALA A 168 -11.01 15.24 20.23
CA ALA A 168 -10.51 14.32 19.22
C ALA A 168 -11.35 13.06 19.09
N LEU A 169 -11.78 12.45 20.21
CA LEU A 169 -12.41 11.14 20.23
C LEU A 169 -13.44 10.99 21.37
N LEU A 170 -14.70 10.80 21.01
CA LEU A 170 -15.74 10.32 21.92
C LEU A 170 -15.83 8.79 21.83
N ARG A 171 -15.43 8.07 22.89
CA ARG A 171 -15.52 6.60 22.94
C ARG A 171 -16.92 6.14 23.31
N HIS A 172 -17.34 5.02 22.74
CA HIS A 172 -18.51 4.26 23.19
C HIS A 172 -18.04 3.09 24.08
N PRO A 173 -18.79 2.72 25.15
CA PRO A 173 -18.33 1.73 26.12
C PRO A 173 -18.17 0.30 25.57
N SER A 174 -18.92 -0.08 24.54
CA SER A 174 -18.97 -1.48 24.08
C SER A 174 -19.06 -1.66 22.56
N ASP A 175 -19.17 -0.58 21.79
CA ASP A 175 -19.44 -0.65 20.35
C ASP A 175 -18.41 0.21 19.59
N PRO A 176 -17.45 -0.40 18.88
CA PRO A 176 -16.42 0.34 18.17
C PRO A 176 -16.99 1.22 17.06
N ASP A 177 -18.13 0.87 16.47
CA ASP A 177 -18.73 1.61 15.36
C ASP A 177 -19.50 2.85 15.84
N GLN A 178 -19.79 2.94 17.15
CA GLN A 178 -20.38 4.13 17.78
C GLN A 178 -19.36 5.09 18.37
N CYS A 179 -18.07 4.76 18.34
CA CYS A 179 -17.01 5.72 18.70
C CYS A 179 -16.98 6.85 17.67
N ARG A 180 -16.92 8.11 18.11
CA ARG A 180 -16.94 9.28 17.22
C ARG A 180 -15.62 10.05 17.28
N TRP A 181 -14.91 10.09 16.16
CA TRP A 181 -13.79 10.99 15.91
C TRP A 181 -14.26 12.40 15.51
N LEU A 182 -13.55 13.41 16.01
CA LEU A 182 -13.75 14.84 15.70
C LEU A 182 -15.22 15.29 15.78
N PRO A 183 -15.98 14.94 16.84
CA PRO A 183 -17.40 15.28 16.94
C PRO A 183 -17.64 16.79 16.83
N GLY A 184 -18.66 17.15 16.04
CA GLY A 184 -19.05 18.54 15.78
C GLY A 184 -18.17 19.27 14.75
N ALA A 185 -17.09 18.64 14.27
CA ALA A 185 -16.27 19.24 13.23
C ALA A 185 -17.03 19.33 11.90
N ARG A 186 -16.89 20.47 11.24
CA ARG A 186 -17.39 20.69 9.88
C ARG A 186 -16.29 21.20 8.97
N LEU A 187 -16.19 20.62 7.78
CA LEU A 187 -15.22 21.04 6.76
C LEU A 187 -15.66 20.57 5.37
N ASN A 188 -14.90 21.00 4.35
CA ASN A 188 -14.83 20.31 3.08
C ASN A 188 -13.39 19.85 2.84
N ILE A 189 -13.18 18.54 2.70
CA ILE A 189 -11.84 17.96 2.68
C ILE A 189 -11.11 18.19 1.35
N ALA A 190 -11.85 18.33 0.25
CA ALA A 190 -11.29 18.72 -1.05
C ALA A 190 -10.85 20.19 -1.03
N ALA A 191 -11.64 21.08 -0.44
CA ALA A 191 -11.25 22.49 -0.25
C ALA A 191 -10.00 22.60 0.64
N ALA A 192 -9.97 21.89 1.78
CA ALA A 192 -8.80 21.87 2.67
C ALA A 192 -7.52 21.38 1.96
N ALA A 193 -7.63 20.42 1.04
CA ALA A 193 -6.50 19.95 0.24
C ALA A 193 -6.01 20.99 -0.78
N LEU A 194 -6.93 21.64 -1.49
CA LEU A 194 -6.63 22.69 -2.48
C LEU A 194 -6.00 23.94 -1.85
N GLU A 195 -6.43 24.26 -0.63
CA GLU A 195 -6.04 25.47 0.11
C GLU A 195 -4.96 25.23 1.18
N SER A 196 -4.31 24.06 1.16
CA SER A 196 -3.27 23.72 2.14
C SER A 196 -2.16 24.79 2.18
N GLU A 197 -2.00 25.41 3.34
CA GLU A 197 -0.98 26.43 3.62
C GLU A 197 0.43 25.87 3.77
N LEU A 198 0.56 24.53 3.77
CA LEU A 198 1.86 23.89 3.79
C LEU A 198 2.57 24.04 2.45
N ALA A 199 1.83 24.22 1.35
CA ALA A 199 2.42 24.30 0.03
C ALA A 199 3.35 25.52 -0.13
N PRO A 200 4.60 25.32 -0.58
CA PRO A 200 5.48 26.44 -0.89
C PRO A 200 4.90 27.32 -2.00
N PRO A 201 5.16 28.65 -1.98
CA PRO A 201 4.77 29.53 -3.07
C PRO A 201 5.32 29.07 -4.42
N GLY A 202 4.49 29.11 -5.47
CA GLY A 202 4.87 28.70 -6.83
C GLY A 202 4.90 27.19 -7.07
N CYS A 203 4.73 26.36 -6.04
CA CYS A 203 4.67 24.91 -6.20
C CYS A 203 3.40 24.50 -6.97
N PRO A 204 3.52 23.68 -8.04
CA PRO A 204 2.36 23.18 -8.76
C PRO A 204 1.51 22.24 -7.89
N ALA A 205 0.22 22.15 -8.18
CA ALA A 205 -0.62 21.11 -7.60
C ALA A 205 -0.46 19.78 -8.35
N LEU A 206 -0.39 19.85 -9.69
CA LEU A 206 -0.27 18.68 -10.57
C LEU A 206 0.88 18.85 -11.57
N LEU A 207 1.55 17.75 -11.87
CA LEU A 207 2.38 17.56 -13.05
C LEU A 207 1.77 16.44 -13.89
N TRP A 208 1.70 16.64 -15.21
CA TRP A 208 1.09 15.68 -16.14
C TRP A 208 1.97 15.48 -17.37
N ALA A 209 2.06 14.25 -17.86
CA ALA A 209 2.50 13.96 -19.22
C ALA A 209 1.58 12.91 -19.86
N PRO A 210 1.25 13.05 -21.16
CA PRO A 210 0.44 12.08 -21.88
C PRO A 210 1.24 10.80 -22.22
N ASP A 211 0.52 9.75 -22.65
CA ASP A 211 1.14 8.53 -23.18
C ASP A 211 2.00 8.85 -24.42
N GLY A 212 3.17 8.21 -24.54
CA GLY A 212 4.11 8.43 -25.65
C GLY A 212 4.96 9.72 -25.60
N GLU A 213 4.61 10.72 -24.77
CA GLU A 213 5.42 11.95 -24.60
C GLU A 213 5.82 12.18 -23.13
N PRO A 214 6.60 11.26 -22.52
CA PRO A 214 6.87 11.26 -21.07
C PRO A 214 7.61 12.49 -20.55
N CYS A 215 8.33 13.22 -21.42
CA CYS A 215 9.06 14.43 -21.05
C CYS A 215 8.25 15.73 -21.28
N ALA A 216 7.07 15.67 -21.89
CA ALA A 216 6.21 16.82 -22.14
C ALA A 216 5.41 17.20 -20.88
N ILE A 217 6.11 17.66 -19.84
CA ILE A 217 5.52 17.96 -18.55
C ILE A 217 4.65 19.22 -18.63
N THR A 218 3.35 19.05 -18.38
CA THR A 218 2.40 20.13 -18.14
C THR A 218 2.24 20.33 -16.64
N ALA A 219 2.54 21.53 -16.15
CA ALA A 219 2.37 21.90 -14.75
C ALA A 219 1.08 22.70 -14.53
N PHE A 220 0.27 22.28 -13.55
CA PHE A 220 -0.92 23.01 -13.11
C PHE A 220 -0.63 23.63 -11.75
N SER A 221 -0.63 24.95 -11.69
CA SER A 221 -0.56 25.67 -10.42
C SER A 221 -1.75 25.35 -9.52
N ARG A 222 -1.59 25.57 -8.21
CA ARG A 222 -2.70 25.45 -7.24
C ARG A 222 -3.89 26.32 -7.60
N ALA A 223 -3.65 27.54 -8.09
CA ALA A 223 -4.71 28.44 -8.54
C ALA A 223 -5.46 27.89 -9.76
N GLN A 224 -4.75 27.34 -10.75
CA GLN A 224 -5.36 26.72 -11.93
C GLN A 224 -6.18 25.48 -11.58
N LEU A 225 -5.66 24.60 -10.71
CA LEU A 225 -6.43 23.44 -10.26
C LEU A 225 -7.69 23.87 -9.49
N ARG A 226 -7.56 24.84 -8.57
CA ARG A 226 -8.71 25.38 -7.81
C ARG A 226 -9.77 25.98 -8.74
N GLN A 227 -9.36 26.74 -9.75
CA GLN A 227 -10.28 27.31 -10.74
C GLN A 227 -11.00 26.23 -11.54
N ARG A 228 -10.28 25.18 -11.99
CA ARG A 228 -10.89 24.02 -12.66
C ARG A 228 -11.91 23.32 -11.76
N VAL A 229 -11.54 23.05 -10.51
CA VAL A 229 -12.44 22.44 -9.52
C VAL A 229 -13.68 23.30 -9.29
N ALA A 230 -13.51 24.62 -9.17
CA ALA A 230 -14.63 25.55 -8.97
C ALA A 230 -15.61 25.54 -10.14
N ALA A 231 -15.11 25.59 -11.38
CA ALA A 231 -15.93 25.53 -12.58
C ALA A 231 -16.69 24.19 -12.72
N VAL A 232 -16.01 23.06 -12.45
CA VAL A 232 -16.67 21.75 -12.47
C VAL A 232 -17.71 21.64 -11.35
N ALA A 233 -17.41 22.13 -10.14
CA ALA A 233 -18.35 22.11 -9.01
C ALA A 233 -19.59 22.97 -9.28
N ALA A 234 -19.44 24.11 -9.95
CA ALA A 234 -20.57 24.93 -10.38
C ALA A 234 -21.46 24.21 -11.40
N SER A 235 -20.87 23.43 -12.30
CA SER A 235 -21.61 22.55 -13.22
C SER A 235 -22.35 21.43 -12.50
N LEU A 236 -21.68 20.77 -11.57
CA LEU A 236 -22.30 19.71 -10.76
C LEU A 236 -23.52 20.21 -10.00
N ARG A 237 -23.46 21.39 -9.37
CA ARG A 237 -24.59 21.97 -8.62
C ARG A 237 -25.81 22.31 -9.46
N ARG A 238 -25.67 22.46 -10.78
CA ARG A 238 -26.80 22.68 -11.69
C ARG A 238 -27.55 21.37 -12.00
N CYS A 239 -26.87 20.23 -11.88
CA CYS A 239 -27.39 18.93 -12.29
C CYS A 239 -27.65 17.98 -11.12
N PHE A 240 -26.99 18.18 -9.99
CA PHE A 240 -26.97 17.27 -8.84
C PHE A 240 -27.07 18.04 -7.53
N LYS A 241 -27.54 17.35 -6.48
CA LYS A 241 -27.63 17.88 -5.11
C LYS A 241 -26.61 17.21 -4.20
N PRO A 242 -26.22 17.85 -3.08
CA PRO A 242 -25.40 17.18 -2.06
C PRO A 242 -25.99 15.83 -1.64
N GLY A 243 -25.13 14.82 -1.52
CA GLY A 243 -25.49 13.43 -1.25
C GLY A 243 -25.76 12.57 -2.48
N ASP A 244 -25.92 13.14 -3.68
CA ASP A 244 -26.06 12.35 -4.91
C ASP A 244 -24.78 11.57 -5.21
N ALA A 245 -24.93 10.29 -5.57
CA ALA A 245 -23.84 9.39 -5.90
C ALA A 245 -23.46 9.47 -7.39
N LEU A 246 -22.22 9.87 -7.68
CA LEU A 246 -21.70 10.11 -9.02
C LEU A 246 -20.56 9.15 -9.32
N ALA A 247 -20.76 8.25 -10.27
CA ALA A 247 -19.74 7.30 -10.65
C ALA A 247 -18.68 7.93 -11.54
N LEU A 248 -17.42 7.79 -11.13
CA LEU A 248 -16.26 8.17 -11.94
C LEU A 248 -15.66 6.88 -12.50
N TYR A 249 -15.89 6.67 -13.79
CA TYR A 249 -15.35 5.56 -14.57
C TYR A 249 -14.35 6.13 -15.58
N LEU A 250 -13.21 6.59 -15.07
CA LEU A 250 -12.24 7.42 -15.79
C LEU A 250 -10.80 6.95 -15.51
N PRO A 251 -9.88 7.10 -16.48
CA PRO A 251 -8.45 7.05 -16.19
C PRO A 251 -8.03 8.24 -15.32
N LEU A 252 -6.88 8.11 -14.64
CA LEU A 252 -6.37 9.15 -13.75
C LEU A 252 -5.66 10.26 -14.54
N THR A 253 -6.44 11.26 -14.96
CA THR A 253 -6.00 12.47 -15.68
C THR A 253 -6.21 13.74 -14.84
N PRO A 254 -5.62 14.90 -15.22
CA PRO A 254 -5.88 16.17 -14.55
C PRO A 254 -7.37 16.53 -14.46
N ASP A 255 -8.15 16.24 -15.50
CA ASP A 255 -9.60 16.51 -15.51
C ASP A 255 -10.37 15.55 -14.59
N SER A 256 -9.99 14.27 -14.54
CA SER A 256 -10.58 13.33 -13.58
C SER A 256 -10.28 13.72 -12.12
N VAL A 257 -9.10 14.28 -11.85
CA VAL A 257 -8.72 14.80 -10.53
C VAL A 257 -9.54 16.04 -10.18
N ALA A 258 -9.68 16.98 -11.13
CA ALA A 258 -10.52 18.15 -10.95
C ALA A 258 -11.98 17.76 -10.69
N LEU A 259 -12.52 16.79 -11.43
CA LEU A 259 -13.86 16.26 -11.25
C LEU A 259 -14.05 15.56 -9.89
N TYR A 260 -13.10 14.72 -9.48
CA TYR A 260 -13.13 14.04 -8.18
C TYR A 260 -13.22 15.06 -7.04
N LEU A 261 -12.32 16.05 -7.03
CA LEU A 261 -12.29 17.09 -6.01
C LEU A 261 -13.53 18.00 -6.10
N ALA A 262 -14.04 18.27 -7.30
CA ALA A 262 -15.24 19.07 -7.52
C ALA A 262 -16.51 18.39 -7.01
N ALA A 263 -16.65 17.06 -7.19
CA ALA A 263 -17.76 16.29 -6.65
C ALA A 263 -17.79 16.38 -5.12
N VAL A 264 -16.65 16.16 -4.46
CA VAL A 264 -16.52 16.31 -3.01
C VAL A 264 -16.75 17.76 -2.57
N ALA A 265 -16.25 18.75 -3.32
CA ALA A 265 -16.49 20.17 -3.04
C ALA A 265 -17.97 20.57 -3.23
N ALA A 266 -18.69 19.92 -4.14
CA ALA A 266 -20.13 20.10 -4.35
C ALA A 266 -20.99 19.37 -3.31
N GLY A 267 -20.39 18.55 -2.44
CA GLY A 267 -21.11 17.71 -1.48
C GLY A 267 -21.70 16.45 -2.09
N CYS A 268 -21.35 16.13 -3.34
CA CYS A 268 -21.73 14.87 -3.98
C CYS A 268 -20.83 13.73 -3.49
N VAL A 269 -21.32 12.50 -3.61
CA VAL A 269 -20.59 11.28 -3.25
C VAL A 269 -19.93 10.72 -4.50
N VAL A 270 -18.60 10.63 -4.50
CA VAL A 270 -17.90 9.94 -5.58
C VAL A 270 -18.14 8.44 -5.48
N VAL A 271 -18.43 7.76 -6.58
CA VAL A 271 -18.42 6.30 -6.67
C VAL A 271 -17.22 5.92 -7.52
N SER A 272 -16.14 5.51 -6.85
CA SER A 272 -14.87 5.17 -7.48
C SER A 272 -14.96 3.81 -8.18
N VAL A 273 -14.90 3.80 -9.52
CA VAL A 273 -14.93 2.57 -10.33
C VAL A 273 -13.68 2.52 -11.22
N ALA A 274 -12.96 1.40 -11.19
CA ALA A 274 -11.76 1.26 -12.02
C ALA A 274 -12.14 1.16 -13.50
N ASP A 275 -11.58 2.04 -14.33
CA ASP A 275 -11.70 2.09 -15.80
C ASP A 275 -11.41 0.76 -16.53
N SER A 276 -10.62 -0.11 -15.89
CA SER A 276 -10.34 -1.46 -16.39
C SER A 276 -11.53 -2.43 -16.31
N PHE A 277 -12.53 -2.19 -15.46
CA PHE A 277 -13.63 -3.15 -15.23
C PHE A 277 -14.51 -3.41 -16.45
N SER A 278 -15.22 -4.54 -16.43
CA SER A 278 -16.23 -4.88 -17.43
C SER A 278 -17.50 -4.04 -17.26
N ALA A 279 -18.38 -4.09 -18.26
CA ALA A 279 -19.70 -3.43 -18.19
C ALA A 279 -20.58 -4.00 -17.06
N GLU A 280 -20.46 -5.29 -16.75
CA GLU A 280 -21.19 -5.97 -15.69
C GLU A 280 -20.69 -5.55 -14.30
N GLU A 281 -19.38 -5.48 -14.13
CA GLU A 281 -18.75 -5.00 -12.89
C GLU A 281 -19.05 -3.52 -12.64
N LEU A 282 -19.10 -2.70 -13.71
CA LEU A 282 -19.59 -1.32 -13.62
C LEU A 282 -21.05 -1.30 -13.15
N ARG A 283 -21.96 -2.00 -13.84
CA ARG A 283 -23.40 -2.04 -13.49
C ARG A 283 -23.63 -2.39 -12.02
N THR A 284 -23.00 -3.47 -11.56
CA THR A 284 -23.11 -3.95 -10.18
C THR A 284 -22.77 -2.86 -9.16
N ARG A 285 -21.71 -2.07 -9.42
CA ARG A 285 -21.28 -0.99 -8.53
C ARG A 285 -22.21 0.22 -8.59
N LEU A 286 -22.72 0.56 -9.77
CA LEU A 286 -23.73 1.62 -9.93
C LEU A 286 -24.99 1.29 -9.14
N ASP A 287 -25.46 0.05 -9.23
CA ASP A 287 -26.68 -0.41 -8.55
C ASP A 287 -26.51 -0.40 -7.03
N ILE A 288 -25.39 -0.93 -6.52
CA ILE A 288 -25.09 -0.95 -5.08
C ILE A 288 -24.97 0.46 -4.52
N ALA A 289 -24.26 1.36 -5.23
CA ALA A 289 -24.06 2.74 -4.80
C ALA A 289 -25.29 3.63 -5.06
N LYS A 290 -26.29 3.14 -5.79
CA LYS A 290 -27.44 3.92 -6.28
C LYS A 290 -26.99 5.16 -7.03
N ALA A 291 -26.02 5.00 -7.93
CA ALA A 291 -25.45 6.09 -8.69
C ALA A 291 -26.50 6.74 -9.61
N VAL A 292 -26.59 8.07 -9.55
CA VAL A 292 -27.55 8.86 -10.35
C VAL A 292 -26.91 9.47 -11.60
N GLY A 293 -25.59 9.51 -11.66
CA GLY A 293 -24.83 9.98 -12.81
C GLY A 293 -23.52 9.21 -13.00
N VAL A 294 -23.06 9.13 -14.25
CA VAL A 294 -21.79 8.51 -14.63
C VAL A 294 -20.95 9.52 -15.38
N PHE A 295 -19.68 9.64 -15.01
CA PHE A 295 -18.67 10.36 -15.75
C PHE A 295 -17.68 9.35 -16.32
N THR A 296 -17.50 9.39 -17.64
CA THR A 296 -16.62 8.47 -18.38
C THR A 296 -15.88 9.21 -19.48
N GLN A 297 -14.94 8.54 -20.11
CA GLN A 297 -14.27 8.99 -21.33
C GLN A 297 -14.83 8.24 -22.54
N ASP A 298 -14.66 8.79 -23.74
CA ASP A 298 -14.96 8.10 -25.01
C ASP A 298 -14.11 6.83 -25.16
N VAL A 299 -12.79 6.96 -25.10
CA VAL A 299 -11.81 5.88 -25.18
C VAL A 299 -10.70 6.08 -24.14
N VAL A 300 -10.05 4.98 -23.74
CA VAL A 300 -8.75 5.01 -23.07
C VAL A 300 -7.68 4.69 -24.09
N LEU A 301 -6.72 5.59 -24.26
CA LEU A 301 -5.53 5.33 -25.06
C LEU A 301 -4.47 4.68 -24.18
N ARG A 302 -4.09 3.44 -24.49
CA ARG A 302 -3.09 2.71 -23.70
C ARG A 302 -2.30 1.75 -24.57
N GLY A 303 -0.98 1.93 -24.61
CA GLY A 303 -0.08 1.03 -25.34
C GLY A 303 -0.40 0.97 -26.83
N GLY A 304 -0.69 2.13 -27.42
CA GLY A 304 -1.03 2.28 -28.84
C GLY A 304 -2.43 1.78 -29.23
N LYS A 305 -3.29 1.41 -28.28
CA LYS A 305 -4.66 0.95 -28.52
C LYS A 305 -5.68 1.92 -27.94
N ALA A 306 -6.79 2.10 -28.66
CA ALA A 306 -7.98 2.79 -28.15
C ALA A 306 -8.98 1.76 -27.59
N LEU A 307 -9.26 1.82 -26.29
CA LEU A 307 -10.20 0.95 -25.60
C LEU A 307 -11.52 1.71 -25.38
N PRO A 308 -12.66 1.27 -25.93
CA PRO A 308 -13.90 2.04 -25.92
C PRO A 308 -14.54 2.03 -24.53
N LEU A 309 -14.37 3.11 -23.78
CA LEU A 309 -14.80 3.18 -22.38
C LEU A 309 -16.28 3.54 -22.28
N TYR A 310 -16.75 4.49 -23.11
CA TYR A 310 -18.17 4.83 -23.19
C TYR A 310 -19.05 3.65 -23.64
N ASP A 311 -18.56 2.81 -24.57
CA ASP A 311 -19.26 1.59 -25.00
C ASP A 311 -19.58 0.65 -23.82
N LYS A 312 -18.65 0.52 -22.85
CA LYS A 312 -18.90 -0.28 -21.65
C LYS A 312 -20.02 0.31 -20.78
N VAL A 313 -20.15 1.63 -20.73
CA VAL A 313 -21.27 2.29 -20.03
C VAL A 313 -22.59 1.96 -20.74
N VAL A 314 -22.64 2.08 -22.07
CA VAL A 314 -23.83 1.73 -22.85
C VAL A 314 -24.21 0.26 -22.66
N ARG A 315 -23.25 -0.66 -22.78
CA ARG A 315 -23.44 -2.11 -22.61
C ARG A 315 -23.79 -2.53 -21.19
N SER A 316 -23.47 -1.70 -20.19
CA SER A 316 -23.89 -1.96 -18.81
C SER A 316 -25.42 -1.90 -18.67
N GLY A 317 -26.11 -1.20 -19.58
CA GLY A 317 -27.57 -1.03 -19.52
C GLY A 317 -28.04 -0.14 -18.38
N THR A 318 -27.14 0.59 -17.70
CA THR A 318 -27.51 1.54 -16.64
C THR A 318 -28.45 2.62 -17.17
N ALA A 319 -29.43 3.05 -16.39
CA ALA A 319 -30.30 4.19 -16.75
C ALA A 319 -29.72 5.55 -16.33
N ALA A 320 -28.63 5.57 -15.55
CA ALA A 320 -28.01 6.81 -15.08
C ALA A 320 -27.52 7.68 -16.24
N ALA A 321 -27.73 8.99 -16.15
CA ALA A 321 -27.26 9.95 -17.15
C ALA A 321 -25.72 9.96 -17.20
N CYS A 322 -25.15 9.99 -18.41
CA CYS A 322 -23.71 9.94 -18.61
C CYS A 322 -23.15 11.25 -19.16
N VAL A 323 -22.01 11.68 -18.61
CA VAL A 323 -21.18 12.75 -19.15
C VAL A 323 -19.90 12.15 -19.73
N VAL A 324 -19.62 12.44 -21.00
CA VAL A 324 -18.50 11.84 -21.75
C VAL A 324 -17.40 12.86 -22.00
N LEU A 325 -16.23 12.61 -21.40
CA LEU A 325 -14.99 13.37 -21.59
C LEU A 325 -14.29 12.93 -22.88
N PRO A 326 -13.64 13.84 -23.61
CA PRO A 326 -12.85 13.49 -24.79
C PRO A 326 -11.46 12.95 -24.42
N ALA A 327 -10.99 11.90 -25.10
CA ALA A 327 -9.62 11.38 -24.97
C ALA A 327 -8.57 12.33 -25.54
N ALA A 328 -8.88 12.97 -26.67
CA ALA A 328 -7.92 13.82 -27.40
C ALA A 328 -7.43 15.03 -26.58
N GLU A 329 -8.25 15.58 -25.68
CA GLU A 329 -7.85 16.69 -24.80
C GLU A 329 -6.92 16.24 -23.66
N SER A 330 -6.96 14.94 -23.30
CA SER A 330 -6.06 14.34 -22.29
C SER A 330 -4.75 13.82 -22.87
N ALA A 331 -4.69 13.55 -24.19
CA ALA A 331 -3.64 12.73 -24.81
C ALA A 331 -2.67 13.46 -25.75
N GLY A 332 -2.77 14.78 -25.94
CA GLY A 332 -1.89 15.49 -26.87
C GLY A 332 -2.09 15.06 -28.32
N ALA A 333 -3.09 15.63 -28.98
CA ALA A 333 -3.28 15.79 -30.44
C ALA A 333 -3.20 14.59 -31.42
N ALA A 334 -2.70 13.39 -31.08
CA ALA A 334 -2.31 12.41 -32.11
C ALA A 334 -3.39 11.40 -32.55
N LEU A 335 -4.50 11.23 -31.83
CA LEU A 335 -5.57 10.28 -32.19
C LEU A 335 -6.95 10.92 -31.99
N SER A 336 -7.42 11.65 -33.00
CA SER A 336 -8.82 12.12 -33.04
C SER A 336 -9.73 10.95 -33.39
N ALA A 337 -10.23 10.22 -32.38
CA ALA A 337 -11.40 9.37 -32.58
C ALA A 337 -12.60 10.27 -32.91
N ALA A 338 -13.44 9.86 -33.87
CA ALA A 338 -14.71 10.54 -34.11
C ALA A 338 -15.55 10.51 -32.82
N ALA A 339 -16.18 11.64 -32.47
CA ALA A 339 -17.00 11.73 -31.27
C ALA A 339 -18.07 10.61 -31.27
N PRO A 340 -18.23 9.86 -30.17
CA PRO A 340 -19.17 8.76 -30.13
C PRO A 340 -20.61 9.26 -30.30
N ALA A 341 -21.44 8.48 -30.99
CA ALA A 341 -22.87 8.70 -30.98
C ALA A 341 -23.40 8.46 -29.57
N LEU A 342 -23.88 9.52 -28.93
CA LEU A 342 -24.35 9.47 -27.55
C LEU A 342 -25.77 8.90 -27.49
N ARG A 343 -26.03 8.09 -26.46
CA ARG A 343 -27.37 7.67 -26.07
C ARG A 343 -28.20 8.89 -25.67
N ALA A 344 -29.51 8.83 -25.90
CA ALA A 344 -30.43 9.88 -25.47
C ALA A 344 -30.28 10.19 -23.96
N GLY A 345 -30.11 11.47 -23.63
CA GLY A 345 -29.89 11.94 -22.25
C GLY A 345 -28.42 12.02 -21.83
N ASP A 346 -27.50 11.39 -22.56
CA ASP A 346 -26.06 11.55 -22.33
C ASP A 346 -25.56 12.84 -23.00
N VAL A 347 -24.55 13.47 -22.38
CA VAL A 347 -23.99 14.75 -22.86
C VAL A 347 -22.48 14.68 -22.95
N THR A 348 -21.90 15.53 -23.80
CA THR A 348 -20.45 15.72 -23.84
C THR A 348 -19.99 16.52 -22.64
N TRP A 349 -18.72 16.37 -22.26
CA TRP A 349 -18.09 17.17 -21.21
C TRP A 349 -18.22 18.67 -21.45
N ARG A 350 -18.01 19.12 -22.69
CA ARG A 350 -18.19 20.52 -23.07
C ARG A 350 -19.63 21.01 -22.86
N ALA A 351 -20.62 20.21 -23.23
CA ALA A 351 -22.02 20.55 -23.00
C ALA A 351 -22.39 20.58 -21.50
N PHE A 352 -21.85 19.63 -20.72
CA PHE A 352 -22.03 19.59 -19.27
C PHE A 352 -21.45 20.83 -18.56
N LEU A 353 -20.24 21.26 -18.95
CA LEU A 353 -19.64 22.49 -18.43
C LEU A 353 -20.45 23.74 -18.84
N GLY A 354 -21.08 23.73 -20.02
CA GLY A 354 -21.95 24.80 -20.51
C GLY A 354 -21.19 26.13 -20.73
N ALA A 355 -21.93 27.26 -20.76
CA ALA A 355 -21.35 28.59 -20.94
C ALA A 355 -20.53 29.10 -19.73
N ALA A 356 -20.67 28.47 -18.55
CA ALA A 356 -19.91 28.83 -17.34
C ALA A 356 -18.39 28.64 -17.48
N THR A 357 -17.93 27.96 -18.53
CA THR A 357 -16.51 27.86 -18.92
C THR A 357 -16.18 28.61 -20.22
N ALA A 358 -17.18 29.18 -20.91
CA ALA A 358 -17.00 29.89 -22.18
C ALA A 358 -16.62 31.36 -21.98
N GLU A 359 -16.94 31.93 -20.81
CA GLU A 359 -16.47 33.26 -20.40
C GLU A 359 -15.26 33.09 -19.48
N ALA A 360 -14.22 33.89 -19.68
CA ALA A 360 -12.97 33.88 -18.92
C ALA A 360 -13.15 34.38 -17.46
N GLU A 361 -14.34 34.24 -16.88
CA GLU A 361 -14.62 34.65 -15.51
C GLU A 361 -14.00 33.67 -14.51
N LEU A 362 -13.31 34.23 -13.53
CA LEU A 362 -12.81 33.48 -12.38
C LEU A 362 -14.02 32.98 -11.57
N VAL A 363 -14.09 31.67 -11.33
CA VAL A 363 -15.19 31.05 -10.60
C VAL A 363 -14.67 30.80 -9.20
N GLU A 364 -15.29 31.44 -8.22
CA GLU A 364 -14.93 31.20 -6.83
C GLU A 364 -15.39 29.80 -6.39
N LEU A 365 -14.49 29.06 -5.74
CA LEU A 365 -14.86 27.78 -5.15
C LEU A 365 -15.73 28.02 -3.92
N GLN A 366 -17.00 27.61 -4.00
CA GLN A 366 -17.94 27.66 -2.89
C GLN A 366 -18.13 26.25 -2.32
N PRO A 367 -17.33 25.75 -1.37
CA PRO A 367 -17.40 24.36 -0.93
C PRO A 367 -18.65 24.07 -0.07
N HIS A 368 -19.25 22.89 -0.24
CA HIS A 368 -20.27 22.36 0.66
C HIS A 368 -19.65 22.07 2.02
N ILE A 369 -20.06 22.83 3.05
CA ILE A 369 -19.58 22.66 4.42
C ILE A 369 -20.33 21.51 5.08
N ALA A 370 -19.67 20.36 5.14
CA ALA A 370 -20.25 19.10 5.59
C ALA A 370 -19.89 18.77 7.04
N ASP A 371 -20.72 17.96 7.70
CA ASP A 371 -20.30 17.21 8.88
C ASP A 371 -19.21 16.17 8.49
N VAL A 372 -18.25 15.92 9.39
CA VAL A 372 -17.13 15.00 9.12
C VAL A 372 -17.55 13.57 8.74
N TYR A 373 -18.78 13.15 9.05
CA TYR A 373 -19.33 11.83 8.74
C TYR A 373 -20.12 11.77 7.42
N GLU A 374 -20.33 12.89 6.73
CA GLU A 374 -20.89 12.86 5.38
C GLU A 374 -19.97 12.07 4.44
N VAL A 375 -20.57 11.27 3.57
CA VAL A 375 -19.84 10.38 2.66
C VAL A 375 -19.25 11.21 1.54
N THR A 376 -17.95 11.03 1.27
CA THR A 376 -17.24 11.72 0.18
C THR A 376 -16.97 10.80 -0.99
N ASN A 377 -16.72 9.52 -0.71
CA ASN A 377 -16.41 8.51 -1.72
C ASN A 377 -16.95 7.14 -1.29
N ILE A 378 -17.38 6.32 -2.25
CA ILE A 378 -17.71 4.91 -2.08
C ILE A 378 -16.70 4.12 -2.91
N LEU A 379 -15.91 3.31 -2.22
CA LEU A 379 -14.96 2.39 -2.83
C LEU A 379 -15.45 0.96 -2.64
N PHE A 380 -15.08 0.10 -3.58
CA PHE A 380 -15.46 -1.31 -3.54
C PHE A 380 -14.25 -2.18 -3.25
N SER A 381 -14.45 -3.21 -2.43
CA SER A 381 -13.48 -4.29 -2.24
C SER A 381 -14.15 -5.63 -2.52
N SER A 382 -13.37 -6.62 -2.95
CA SER A 382 -13.86 -7.97 -3.14
C SER A 382 -14.36 -8.54 -1.80
N GLY A 383 -15.54 -9.16 -1.82
CA GLY A 383 -16.12 -9.83 -0.66
C GLY A 383 -15.84 -11.32 -0.68
N THR A 384 -15.76 -11.95 0.50
CA THR A 384 -15.67 -13.42 0.63
C THR A 384 -16.95 -14.15 0.15
N THR A 385 -18.04 -13.41 -0.06
CA THR A 385 -19.39 -13.95 -0.38
C THR A 385 -19.87 -13.62 -1.80
N GLY A 386 -19.00 -13.22 -2.72
CA GLY A 386 -19.29 -13.04 -4.15
C GLY A 386 -19.79 -11.66 -4.60
N GLU A 387 -20.51 -10.89 -3.77
CA GLU A 387 -20.84 -9.48 -4.06
C GLU A 387 -19.79 -8.53 -3.44
N PRO A 388 -19.32 -7.48 -4.15
CA PRO A 388 -18.32 -6.55 -3.63
C PRO A 388 -18.86 -5.76 -2.43
N LYS A 389 -18.00 -5.49 -1.43
CA LYS A 389 -18.32 -4.65 -0.27
C LYS A 389 -18.27 -3.18 -0.68
N ALA A 390 -19.37 -2.45 -0.51
CA ALA A 390 -19.40 -1.00 -0.67
C ALA A 390 -18.99 -0.28 0.62
N ILE A 391 -17.81 0.32 0.59
CA ILE A 391 -17.14 0.95 1.72
C ILE A 391 -17.23 2.47 1.57
N PRO A 392 -18.01 3.15 2.42
CA PRO A 392 -18.07 4.61 2.41
C PRO A 392 -16.85 5.21 3.12
N TRP A 393 -16.19 6.14 2.44
CA TRP A 393 -15.25 7.09 3.02
C TRP A 393 -16.00 8.37 3.39
N THR A 394 -15.57 9.00 4.47
CA THR A 394 -16.10 10.30 4.90
C THR A 394 -15.03 11.37 4.80
N HIS A 395 -15.28 12.56 5.34
CA HIS A 395 -14.26 13.61 5.44
C HIS A 395 -13.11 13.24 6.40
N LEU A 396 -13.30 12.24 7.27
CA LEU A 396 -12.26 11.75 8.20
C LEU A 396 -11.19 10.92 7.48
N THR A 397 -11.60 10.10 6.52
CA THR A 397 -10.71 9.11 5.89
C THR A 397 -9.49 9.75 5.21
N PRO A 398 -9.62 10.85 4.44
CA PRO A 398 -8.46 11.55 3.89
C PRO A 398 -7.44 12.09 4.90
N LEU A 399 -7.85 12.38 6.13
CA LEU A 399 -6.92 12.82 7.19
C LEU A 399 -5.94 11.69 7.53
N ARG A 400 -6.40 10.43 7.41
CA ARG A 400 -5.52 9.26 7.52
C ARG A 400 -4.54 9.17 6.35
N CYS A 401 -4.99 9.40 5.12
CA CYS A 401 -4.10 9.48 3.95
C CYS A 401 -2.99 10.52 4.16
N ALA A 402 -3.34 11.70 4.68
CA ALA A 402 -2.40 12.77 4.97
C ALA A 402 -1.38 12.37 6.04
N LEU A 403 -1.83 11.79 7.16
CA LEU A 403 -0.95 11.26 8.20
C LEU A 403 0.01 10.21 7.63
N ASP A 404 -0.49 9.26 6.84
CA ASP A 404 0.31 8.16 6.33
C ASP A 404 1.36 8.63 5.31
N GLY A 405 1.00 9.57 4.42
CA GLY A 405 1.96 10.22 3.52
C GLY A 405 3.02 11.03 4.29
N TRP A 406 2.60 11.76 5.32
CA TRP A 406 3.48 12.60 6.13
C TRP A 406 4.48 11.81 6.97
N ALA A 407 4.01 10.78 7.69
CA ALA A 407 4.81 10.11 8.71
C ALA A 407 5.64 8.92 8.17
N GLN A 408 5.08 8.10 7.28
CA GLN A 408 5.69 6.85 6.83
C GLN A 408 6.51 7.09 5.57
N LEU A 409 5.97 7.88 4.64
CA LEU A 409 6.60 8.18 3.35
C LEU A 409 7.28 9.55 3.31
N ASP A 410 7.27 10.29 4.42
CA ASP A 410 7.97 11.57 4.55
C ASP A 410 7.64 12.56 3.41
N VAL A 411 6.35 12.63 3.02
CA VAL A 411 5.87 13.61 2.04
C VAL A 411 6.03 15.00 2.64
N ARG A 412 6.99 15.75 2.11
CA ARG A 412 7.32 17.10 2.56
C ARG A 412 6.52 18.14 1.78
N PRO A 413 6.31 19.34 2.35
CA PRO A 413 5.91 20.50 1.59
C PRO A 413 6.69 20.65 0.28
N GLY A 414 5.97 20.74 -0.84
CA GLY A 414 6.54 20.86 -2.18
C GLY A 414 7.02 19.57 -2.83
N ALA A 415 7.06 18.45 -2.11
CA ALA A 415 7.55 17.19 -2.67
C ALA A 415 6.67 16.69 -3.81
N VAL A 416 7.29 16.16 -4.86
CA VAL A 416 6.59 15.53 -5.99
C VAL A 416 6.32 14.06 -5.67
N VAL A 417 5.04 13.71 -5.59
CA VAL A 417 4.55 12.36 -5.25
C VAL A 417 3.92 11.74 -6.49
N CYS A 418 4.40 10.58 -6.91
CA CYS A 418 3.83 9.80 -8.00
C CYS A 418 3.42 8.42 -7.51
N TRP A 419 2.22 7.98 -7.84
CA TRP A 419 1.80 6.59 -7.69
C TRP A 419 1.05 6.16 -8.95
N PRO A 420 1.54 5.18 -9.73
CA PRO A 420 0.80 4.68 -10.88
C PRO A 420 -0.40 3.85 -10.38
N THR A 421 -1.59 4.46 -10.42
CA THR A 421 -2.85 3.91 -9.90
C THR A 421 -4.04 4.47 -10.69
N SER A 422 -5.26 4.12 -10.31
CA SER A 422 -6.50 4.75 -10.79
C SER A 422 -7.34 5.29 -9.64
N LEU A 423 -8.32 6.16 -9.95
CA LEU A 423 -9.31 6.63 -8.97
C LEU A 423 -10.24 5.53 -8.48
N GLY A 424 -10.34 4.40 -9.19
CA GLY A 424 -11.14 3.25 -8.82
C GLY A 424 -10.57 2.43 -7.66
N TRP A 425 -9.29 2.62 -7.35
CA TRP A 425 -8.61 1.98 -6.22
C TRP A 425 -8.39 2.99 -5.11
N MET A 426 -8.32 2.53 -3.85
CA MET A 426 -8.10 3.44 -2.72
C MET A 426 -6.83 4.29 -2.83
N MET A 427 -5.81 3.79 -3.55
CA MET A 427 -4.54 4.48 -3.76
C MET A 427 -4.68 5.74 -4.63
N GLY A 428 -5.71 5.84 -5.48
CA GLY A 428 -5.99 7.05 -6.25
C GLY A 428 -6.39 8.23 -5.35
N PRO A 429 -7.51 8.15 -4.62
CA PRO A 429 -7.87 9.15 -3.60
C PRO A 429 -6.78 9.34 -2.55
N TRP A 430 -6.12 8.26 -2.11
CA TRP A 430 -4.99 8.36 -1.17
C TRP A 430 -3.88 9.24 -1.73
N LEU A 431 -3.46 9.07 -2.99
CA LEU A 431 -2.41 9.88 -3.62
C LEU A 431 -2.78 11.37 -3.59
N LEU A 432 -4.02 11.70 -3.95
CA LEU A 432 -4.48 13.09 -3.96
C LEU A 432 -4.41 13.72 -2.57
N TYR A 433 -4.94 13.04 -1.55
CA TYR A 433 -4.99 13.59 -0.20
C TYR A 433 -3.64 13.54 0.51
N ALA A 434 -2.86 12.47 0.34
CA ALA A 434 -1.52 12.34 0.90
C ALA A 434 -0.56 13.42 0.37
N ALA A 435 -0.67 13.79 -0.91
CA ALA A 435 0.14 14.86 -1.49
C ALA A 435 -0.42 16.26 -1.16
N LEU A 436 -1.69 16.54 -1.50
CA LEU A 436 -2.20 17.91 -1.48
C LEU A 436 -2.36 18.48 -0.07
N LEU A 437 -2.82 17.68 0.90
CA LEU A 437 -2.95 18.11 2.30
C LEU A 437 -1.58 18.40 2.93
N ASN A 438 -0.55 17.62 2.55
CA ASN A 438 0.85 17.85 2.98
C ASN A 438 1.56 18.97 2.22
N GLY A 439 0.86 19.71 1.35
CA GLY A 439 1.46 20.79 0.56
C GLY A 439 2.36 20.29 -0.59
N GLY A 440 2.27 19.01 -0.96
CA GLY A 440 3.01 18.42 -2.07
C GLY A 440 2.35 18.63 -3.44
N THR A 441 2.99 18.06 -4.45
CA THR A 441 2.59 18.02 -5.87
C THR A 441 2.23 16.59 -6.26
N VAL A 442 1.13 16.38 -6.98
CA VAL A 442 0.79 15.07 -7.57
C VAL A 442 1.36 14.97 -8.98
N ALA A 443 2.16 13.94 -9.25
CA ALA A 443 2.66 13.63 -10.59
C ALA A 443 1.86 12.48 -11.22
N LEU A 444 1.30 12.75 -12.39
CA LEU A 444 0.39 11.88 -13.13
C LEU A 444 0.96 11.58 -14.52
N TYR A 445 0.88 10.32 -14.94
CA TYR A 445 1.31 9.88 -16.27
C TYR A 445 0.18 9.15 -16.97
N GLY A 446 -0.10 9.51 -18.23
CA GLY A 446 -1.17 8.90 -19.01
C GLY A 446 -0.86 7.51 -19.57
N GLY A 447 0.43 7.16 -19.67
CA GLY A 447 0.88 5.89 -20.23
C GLY A 447 1.01 4.74 -19.22
N ALA A 448 1.49 3.60 -19.70
CA ALA A 448 1.71 2.42 -18.85
C ALA A 448 2.99 2.58 -17.98
N PRO A 449 2.96 2.18 -16.70
CA PRO A 449 4.11 2.33 -15.79
C PRO A 449 5.18 1.24 -15.96
N LEU A 450 5.08 0.38 -16.97
CA LEU A 450 5.85 -0.87 -17.07
C LEU A 450 7.17 -0.73 -17.84
N GLY A 451 7.41 0.40 -18.47
CA GLY A 451 8.51 0.59 -19.40
C GLY A 451 9.32 1.85 -19.15
N ARG A 452 10.26 2.08 -20.06
CA ARG A 452 11.22 3.19 -19.99
C ARG A 452 10.57 4.57 -20.03
N ASP A 453 9.49 4.73 -20.77
CA ASP A 453 8.78 6.02 -20.89
C ASP A 453 8.31 6.52 -19.53
N PHE A 454 7.77 5.63 -18.68
CA PHE A 454 7.39 6.02 -17.32
C PHE A 454 8.60 6.45 -16.48
N LEU A 455 9.75 5.79 -16.62
CA LEU A 455 10.98 6.19 -15.92
C LEU A 455 11.50 7.56 -16.43
N GLN A 456 11.33 7.86 -17.72
CA GLN A 456 11.62 9.18 -18.27
C GLN A 456 10.69 10.24 -17.67
N PHE A 457 9.40 9.94 -17.54
CA PHE A 457 8.46 10.82 -16.85
C PHE A 457 8.85 11.05 -15.39
N VAL A 458 9.17 9.99 -14.65
CA VAL A 458 9.63 10.07 -13.24
C VAL A 458 10.84 11.00 -13.11
N SER A 459 11.79 10.90 -14.04
CA SER A 459 12.97 11.77 -14.10
C SER A 459 12.61 13.22 -14.47
N ALA A 460 11.84 13.43 -15.54
CA ALA A 460 11.44 14.75 -16.03
C ALA A 460 10.57 15.52 -15.02
N ALA A 461 9.64 14.83 -14.34
CA ALA A 461 8.82 15.39 -13.27
C ALA A 461 9.57 15.53 -11.94
N ARG A 462 10.81 15.03 -11.84
CA ARG A 462 11.65 15.05 -10.64
C ARG A 462 10.95 14.47 -9.42
N VAL A 463 10.34 13.29 -9.58
CA VAL A 463 9.60 12.60 -8.52
C VAL A 463 10.52 12.32 -7.32
N GLU A 464 10.07 12.69 -6.13
CA GLU A 464 10.80 12.46 -4.86
C GLU A 464 10.26 11.26 -4.08
N VAL A 465 8.95 11.04 -4.16
CA VAL A 465 8.24 9.91 -3.53
C VAL A 465 7.57 9.10 -4.63
N LEU A 466 8.15 7.93 -4.95
CA LEU A 466 7.61 7.05 -5.99
C LEU A 466 6.95 5.83 -5.36
N GLY A 467 5.62 5.82 -5.39
CA GLY A 467 4.82 4.66 -5.02
C GLY A 467 4.79 3.62 -6.14
N LEU A 468 4.81 2.34 -5.76
CA LEU A 468 4.91 1.20 -6.66
C LEU A 468 4.04 0.04 -6.20
N VAL A 469 3.80 -0.87 -7.14
CA VAL A 469 3.30 -2.22 -6.89
C VAL A 469 4.43 -3.19 -7.27
N PRO A 470 4.68 -4.28 -6.51
CA PRO A 470 5.77 -5.21 -6.79
C PRO A 470 5.83 -5.72 -8.25
N SER A 471 4.69 -6.04 -8.85
CA SER A 471 4.59 -6.43 -10.26
C SER A 471 5.19 -5.44 -11.26
N ILE A 472 5.18 -4.13 -10.97
CA ILE A 472 5.83 -3.10 -11.82
C ILE A 472 7.34 -3.27 -11.78
N VAL A 473 7.91 -3.45 -10.59
CA VAL A 473 9.36 -3.60 -10.41
C VAL A 473 9.86 -4.87 -11.08
N ARG A 474 9.11 -5.96 -10.94
CA ARG A 474 9.37 -7.22 -11.66
C ARG A 474 9.37 -7.00 -13.18
N ALA A 475 8.39 -6.24 -13.70
CA ALA A 475 8.34 -5.91 -15.11
C ALA A 475 9.56 -5.10 -15.56
N TRP A 476 10.03 -4.12 -14.78
CA TRP A 476 11.23 -3.36 -15.12
C TRP A 476 12.49 -4.22 -15.14
N ARG A 477 12.63 -5.10 -14.14
CA ARG A 477 13.79 -5.97 -13.99
C ARG A 477 13.93 -6.94 -15.15
N HIS A 478 12.83 -7.53 -15.61
CA HIS A 478 12.85 -8.53 -16.68
C HIS A 478 12.57 -7.95 -18.08
N GLY A 479 12.00 -6.74 -18.15
CA GLY A 479 11.58 -6.10 -19.39
C GLY A 479 12.63 -5.17 -20.00
N GLY A 480 13.84 -5.10 -19.43
CA GLY A 480 14.92 -4.25 -19.95
C GLY A 480 14.66 -2.74 -19.81
N ALA A 481 13.80 -2.31 -18.87
CA ALA A 481 13.45 -0.89 -18.71
C ALA A 481 14.66 0.01 -18.34
N PHE A 482 15.70 -0.62 -17.77
CA PHE A 482 16.97 -0.01 -17.39
C PHE A 482 18.13 -0.39 -18.34
N GLU A 483 17.84 -1.01 -19.49
CA GLU A 483 18.84 -1.31 -20.52
C GLU A 483 18.85 -0.22 -21.60
N PRO A 484 20.01 0.13 -22.18
CA PRO A 484 20.04 0.94 -23.39
C PRO A 484 19.32 0.19 -24.53
N PRO A 485 18.56 0.88 -25.39
CA PRO A 485 17.93 0.27 -26.56
C PRO A 485 18.95 -0.57 -27.34
N LYS A 486 18.60 -1.83 -27.60
CA LYS A 486 19.41 -2.67 -28.49
C LYS A 486 19.48 -1.96 -29.85
N PRO A 487 20.66 -1.80 -30.45
CA PRO A 487 20.73 -1.32 -31.82
C PRO A 487 19.86 -2.22 -32.70
N PRO A 488 19.19 -1.68 -33.74
CA PRO A 488 18.46 -2.54 -34.68
C PRO A 488 19.42 -3.62 -35.18
N ALA A 489 18.95 -4.87 -35.21
CA ALA A 489 19.77 -6.01 -35.63
C ALA A 489 20.41 -5.67 -36.99
N ALA A 490 21.73 -5.81 -37.10
CA ALA A 490 22.52 -5.41 -38.27
C ALA A 490 21.95 -5.93 -39.61
N ALA A 491 21.20 -7.04 -39.59
CA ALA A 491 20.52 -7.61 -40.75
C ALA A 491 19.40 -6.72 -41.36
N ALA A 492 18.80 -5.80 -40.60
CA ALA A 492 17.75 -4.90 -41.11
C ALA A 492 18.31 -3.64 -41.79
N ALA A 493 19.56 -3.26 -41.49
CA ALA A 493 20.21 -2.09 -42.08
C ALA A 493 20.82 -2.38 -43.46
N GLU A 494 21.33 -3.60 -43.68
CA GLU A 494 21.87 -4.01 -45.00
C GLU A 494 20.79 -4.14 -46.09
N ALA A 495 19.54 -4.48 -45.73
CA ALA A 495 18.45 -4.65 -46.69
C ALA A 495 17.84 -3.34 -47.21
N ALA A 496 18.12 -2.19 -46.56
CA ALA A 496 17.43 -0.92 -46.83
C ALA A 496 18.32 0.21 -47.40
N GLY A 497 19.64 0.01 -47.52
CA GLY A 497 20.52 0.96 -48.23
C GLY A 497 20.46 2.42 -47.74
N ALA A 498 20.16 2.68 -46.47
CA ALA A 498 19.91 4.04 -45.98
C ALA A 498 20.61 4.39 -44.66
N ALA A 499 21.34 5.52 -44.73
CA ALA A 499 21.70 6.50 -43.68
C ALA A 499 22.63 6.08 -42.51
N PRO A 500 23.46 7.01 -41.97
CA PRO A 500 24.46 6.76 -40.93
C PRO A 500 23.84 6.25 -39.61
N PRO A 501 24.64 5.67 -38.69
CA PRO A 501 24.12 5.08 -37.45
C PRO A 501 23.25 6.08 -36.71
N LEU A 502 22.05 5.62 -36.32
CA LEU A 502 21.12 6.34 -35.45
C LEU A 502 21.87 6.90 -34.22
N PRO A 503 21.44 8.06 -33.69
CA PRO A 503 22.07 8.66 -32.51
C PRO A 503 22.18 7.62 -31.39
N LEU A 504 23.25 7.72 -30.59
CA LEU A 504 23.46 6.89 -29.42
C LEU A 504 22.15 6.75 -28.63
N PRO A 505 21.82 5.53 -28.14
CA PRO A 505 20.63 5.35 -27.32
C PRO A 505 20.63 6.41 -26.21
N PRO A 506 19.50 7.10 -25.95
CA PRO A 506 19.48 8.15 -24.94
C PRO A 506 19.95 7.56 -23.61
N PRO A 507 20.59 8.35 -22.74
CA PRO A 507 21.07 7.86 -21.44
C PRO A 507 19.90 7.33 -20.60
N LEU A 508 20.20 6.46 -19.64
CA LEU A 508 19.20 6.00 -18.69
C LEU A 508 18.59 7.19 -17.93
N PRO A 509 17.29 7.16 -17.60
CA PRO A 509 16.65 8.24 -16.85
C PRO A 509 17.36 8.46 -15.50
N ASP A 510 17.57 9.71 -15.13
CA ASP A 510 18.14 10.06 -13.83
C ASP A 510 17.06 9.97 -12.75
N LEU A 511 17.19 9.00 -11.87
CA LEU A 511 16.28 8.76 -10.75
C LEU A 511 16.80 9.34 -9.42
N SER A 512 17.87 10.13 -9.42
CA SER A 512 18.54 10.64 -8.21
C SER A 512 17.66 11.53 -7.33
N ALA A 513 16.60 12.13 -7.88
CA ALA A 513 15.61 12.91 -7.14
C ALA A 513 14.78 12.05 -6.17
N ILE A 514 14.64 10.75 -6.43
CA ILE A 514 13.87 9.85 -5.58
C ILE A 514 14.57 9.72 -4.23
N ARG A 515 13.82 10.07 -3.19
CA ARG A 515 14.24 9.99 -1.79
C ARG A 515 13.77 8.69 -1.16
N VAL A 516 12.58 8.24 -1.54
CA VAL A 516 11.92 7.06 -0.99
C VAL A 516 11.01 6.41 -2.04
N PHE A 517 11.04 5.08 -2.10
CA PHE A 517 10.03 4.31 -2.79
C PHE A 517 8.96 3.87 -1.78
N GLY A 518 7.68 3.95 -2.15
CA GLY A 518 6.60 3.31 -1.42
C GLY A 518 6.20 2.02 -2.13
N SER A 519 5.88 0.96 -1.39
CA SER A 519 5.31 -0.26 -1.97
C SER A 519 4.01 -0.65 -1.29
N THR A 520 3.00 -0.98 -2.10
CA THR A 520 1.77 -1.55 -1.61
C THR A 520 1.09 -2.42 -2.66
N GLY A 521 0.00 -3.05 -2.26
CA GLY A 521 -0.88 -3.77 -3.17
C GLY A 521 -0.50 -5.21 -3.40
N GLU A 522 0.74 -5.66 -3.21
CA GLU A 522 1.10 -7.09 -3.29
C GLU A 522 2.21 -7.40 -2.26
N ALA A 523 2.41 -8.68 -1.93
CA ALA A 523 3.63 -9.09 -1.24
C ALA A 523 4.82 -8.95 -2.21
N SER A 524 5.85 -8.22 -1.80
CA SER A 524 7.03 -7.98 -2.64
C SER A 524 8.00 -9.16 -2.63
N ALA A 525 8.81 -9.26 -3.69
CA ALA A 525 9.95 -10.15 -3.73
C ALA A 525 11.21 -9.40 -3.29
N ALA A 526 11.93 -9.96 -2.31
CA ALA A 526 13.06 -9.26 -1.68
C ALA A 526 14.18 -8.95 -2.69
N GLU A 527 14.40 -9.84 -3.64
CA GLU A 527 15.43 -9.70 -4.67
C GLU A 527 15.08 -8.63 -5.71
N ASP A 528 13.80 -8.52 -6.10
CA ASP A 528 13.35 -7.46 -7.01
C ASP A 528 13.53 -6.07 -6.38
N TYR A 529 13.31 -5.98 -5.06
CA TYR A 529 13.49 -4.73 -4.34
C TYR A 529 14.96 -4.45 -4.00
N HIS A 530 15.78 -5.47 -3.77
CA HIS A 530 17.23 -5.31 -3.78
C HIS A 530 17.68 -4.73 -5.12
N TRP A 531 17.23 -5.31 -6.24
CA TRP A 531 17.55 -4.82 -7.58
C TRP A 531 17.11 -3.36 -7.79
N LEU A 532 15.89 -2.99 -7.36
CA LEU A 532 15.39 -1.62 -7.46
C LEU A 532 16.23 -0.65 -6.64
N MET A 533 16.51 -1.00 -5.38
CA MET A 533 17.35 -0.18 -4.49
C MET A 533 18.72 0.05 -5.10
N SER A 534 19.30 -0.96 -5.77
CA SER A 534 20.60 -0.85 -6.42
C SER A 534 20.60 0.09 -7.64
N ARG A 535 19.44 0.46 -8.19
CA ARG A 535 19.34 1.41 -9.32
C ARG A 535 19.59 2.87 -8.92
N ILE A 536 19.71 3.17 -7.62
CA ILE A 536 20.07 4.50 -7.12
C ILE A 536 21.22 4.37 -6.14
N ARG A 537 22.25 5.20 -6.32
CA ARG A 537 23.41 5.25 -5.42
C ARG A 537 22.95 5.45 -3.96
N GLY A 538 23.54 4.69 -3.04
CA GLY A 538 23.16 4.72 -1.63
C GLY A 538 21.89 3.93 -1.30
N TYR A 539 21.33 3.16 -2.24
CA TYR A 539 20.28 2.17 -2.00
C TYR A 539 19.01 2.79 -1.39
N ARG A 540 18.42 3.77 -2.07
CA ARG A 540 17.22 4.48 -1.58
C ARG A 540 16.15 3.49 -1.07
N PRO A 541 15.57 3.71 0.12
CA PRO A 541 14.77 2.69 0.79
C PRO A 541 13.43 2.46 0.08
N VAL A 542 12.95 1.21 0.18
CA VAL A 542 11.59 0.84 -0.21
C VAL A 542 10.76 0.66 1.06
N ILE A 543 9.86 1.60 1.31
CA ILE A 543 8.95 1.57 2.44
C ILE A 543 7.74 0.72 2.08
N GLU A 544 7.74 -0.50 2.60
CA GLU A 544 6.58 -1.39 2.55
C GLU A 544 5.41 -0.75 3.33
N TYR A 545 4.23 -0.77 2.73
CA TYR A 545 3.03 -0.15 3.28
C TYR A 545 1.84 -1.07 3.02
N CYS A 546 1.22 -1.56 4.09
CA CYS A 546 0.09 -2.48 4.00
C CYS A 546 -1.14 -1.92 4.70
N GLY A 547 -2.26 -1.99 3.99
CA GLY A 547 -3.49 -1.31 4.34
C GLY A 547 -4.71 -1.86 3.61
N GLY A 548 -5.80 -1.11 3.67
CA GLY A 548 -7.05 -1.51 3.03
C GLY A 548 -8.00 -0.36 2.79
N THR A 549 -8.88 -0.55 1.81
CA THR A 549 -9.96 0.36 1.46
C THR A 549 -10.80 0.74 2.69
N GLU A 550 -10.97 -0.20 3.63
CA GLU A 550 -11.74 -0.05 4.85
C GLU A 550 -11.14 0.93 5.87
N ILE A 551 -9.82 1.13 5.86
CA ILE A 551 -9.13 1.98 6.83
C ILE A 551 -8.62 3.29 6.21
N GLY A 552 -8.68 3.40 4.88
CA GLY A 552 -8.21 4.57 4.12
C GLY A 552 -6.73 4.89 4.31
N GLY A 553 -5.96 3.90 4.70
CA GLY A 553 -4.58 4.06 5.16
C GLY A 553 -3.90 2.72 5.35
N GLY A 554 -2.73 2.73 5.98
CA GLY A 554 -1.96 1.56 6.33
C GLY A 554 -2.14 1.22 7.80
N TYR A 555 -2.18 -0.07 8.15
CA TYR A 555 -2.14 -0.50 9.55
C TYR A 555 -0.72 -0.91 9.98
N ILE A 556 0.13 -1.26 9.01
CA ILE A 556 1.54 -1.58 9.20
C ILE A 556 2.38 -1.00 8.06
N SER A 557 3.59 -0.58 8.35
CA SER A 557 4.50 -0.01 7.37
C SER A 557 5.97 -0.11 7.80
N SER A 558 6.85 0.52 7.04
CA SER A 558 8.21 0.86 7.43
C SER A 558 8.36 2.37 7.54
N THR A 559 9.51 2.85 8.04
CA THR A 559 9.77 4.29 8.14
C THR A 559 11.22 4.61 7.83
N LEU A 560 11.49 5.87 7.48
CA LEU A 560 12.85 6.39 7.28
C LEU A 560 13.66 6.53 8.57
N LEU A 561 13.12 6.11 9.72
CA LEU A 561 13.82 6.09 11.01
C LEU A 561 14.37 4.70 11.37
N HIS A 562 13.92 3.64 10.70
CA HIS A 562 14.36 2.28 10.94
C HIS A 562 15.28 1.79 9.80
N PRO A 563 16.18 0.83 10.06
CA PRO A 563 16.79 0.04 8.99
C PRO A 563 15.73 -0.58 8.08
N CYS A 564 16.00 -0.60 6.78
CA CYS A 564 15.09 -1.10 5.77
C CYS A 564 15.62 -2.41 5.19
N ALA A 565 14.89 -3.50 5.42
CA ALA A 565 15.09 -4.77 4.75
C ALA A 565 13.99 -4.98 3.70
N PRO A 566 14.32 -5.37 2.45
CA PRO A 566 13.33 -5.62 1.41
C PRO A 566 12.27 -6.63 1.85
N SER A 567 11.02 -6.41 1.46
CA SER A 567 9.89 -7.30 1.74
C SER A 567 9.60 -7.51 3.22
N THR A 568 9.88 -6.51 4.04
CA THR A 568 9.53 -6.51 5.47
C THR A 568 8.96 -5.17 5.91
N PHE A 569 8.09 -5.22 6.90
CA PHE A 569 7.60 -4.04 7.61
C PHE A 569 8.37 -3.88 8.92
N SER A 570 8.70 -2.65 9.30
CA SER A 570 9.43 -2.38 10.55
C SER A 570 8.53 -1.98 11.72
N THR A 571 7.29 -1.54 11.47
CA THR A 571 6.44 -0.98 12.54
C THR A 571 4.95 -0.83 12.17
N PRO A 572 4.01 -0.95 13.13
CA PRO A 572 2.65 -0.45 12.98
C PRO A 572 2.62 1.05 12.66
N THR A 573 1.60 1.49 11.94
CA THR A 573 1.39 2.91 11.64
C THR A 573 0.91 3.71 12.86
N LEU A 574 1.07 5.04 12.82
CA LEU A 574 0.59 5.91 13.90
C LEU A 574 -0.94 5.84 14.03
N GLY A 575 -1.44 5.89 15.27
CA GLY A 575 -2.86 5.76 15.60
C GLY A 575 -3.42 4.34 15.42
N THR A 576 -2.56 3.34 15.25
CA THR A 576 -2.94 1.93 15.08
C THR A 576 -2.36 1.07 16.19
N ARG A 577 -3.13 0.09 16.68
CA ARG A 577 -2.63 -1.02 17.48
C ARG A 577 -2.95 -2.35 16.79
N LEU A 578 -1.90 -3.03 16.33
CA LEU A 578 -1.95 -4.33 15.68
C LEU A 578 -1.84 -5.44 16.72
N VAL A 579 -2.61 -6.51 16.54
CA VAL A 579 -2.62 -7.72 17.37
C VAL A 579 -2.54 -8.95 16.46
N LEU A 580 -1.70 -9.92 16.81
CA LEU A 580 -1.64 -11.21 16.11
C LEU A 580 -2.42 -12.26 16.91
N LEU A 581 -3.42 -12.86 16.26
CA LEU A 581 -4.19 -13.97 16.80
C LEU A 581 -3.49 -15.27 16.41
N THR A 582 -2.92 -15.96 17.40
CA THR A 582 -2.10 -17.16 17.19
C THR A 582 -2.86 -18.42 17.63
N SER A 583 -2.49 -19.58 17.09
CA SER A 583 -3.01 -20.86 17.55
C SER A 583 -2.36 -21.27 18.89
N ALA A 584 -3.06 -22.06 19.72
CA ALA A 584 -2.58 -22.43 21.05
C ALA A 584 -1.20 -23.14 21.06
N GLU A 585 -0.83 -23.85 19.99
CA GLU A 585 0.49 -24.48 19.83
C GLU A 585 1.62 -23.46 19.60
N SER A 586 1.32 -22.33 18.95
CA SER A 586 2.25 -21.21 18.71
C SER A 586 2.48 -20.38 19.97
N ALA A 587 1.49 -20.33 20.86
CA ALA A 587 1.49 -19.51 22.08
C ALA A 587 2.28 -20.13 23.23
N ALA A 588 2.46 -21.46 23.23
CA ALA A 588 3.31 -22.16 24.21
C ALA A 588 4.80 -21.74 24.11
N ALA A 589 5.19 -21.00 23.07
CA ALA A 589 6.54 -20.45 22.87
C ALA A 589 6.70 -18.98 23.29
N GLY A 590 5.65 -18.31 23.77
CA GLY A 590 5.70 -16.93 24.29
C GLY A 590 4.85 -16.79 25.55
N GLU A 591 5.48 -16.58 26.71
CA GLU A 591 4.78 -16.40 27.99
C GLU A 591 3.88 -15.14 27.96
N ASP A 592 2.58 -15.32 27.76
CA ASP A 592 1.49 -14.96 28.68
C ASP A 592 0.13 -15.16 27.98
N ALA A 593 -0.78 -15.87 28.66
CA ALA A 593 -1.83 -16.65 28.01
C ALA A 593 -3.26 -16.13 28.27
N LEU A 594 -4.09 -16.32 27.21
CA LEU A 594 -5.52 -16.65 27.19
C LEU A 594 -6.57 -15.53 27.32
N GLY A 595 -7.13 -15.17 26.17
CA GLY A 595 -8.49 -14.64 26.07
C GLY A 595 -9.53 -15.77 26.24
N ARG A 596 -10.72 -15.44 26.75
CA ARG A 596 -11.82 -16.35 27.13
C ARG A 596 -12.39 -17.26 26.01
N SER A 597 -11.80 -17.30 24.81
CA SER A 597 -12.28 -18.06 23.64
C SER A 597 -11.32 -19.16 23.15
N GLY A 598 -10.23 -19.46 23.86
CA GLY A 598 -9.30 -20.54 23.48
C GLY A 598 -8.34 -20.20 22.33
N GLN A 599 -8.34 -18.96 21.84
CA GLN A 599 -7.28 -18.41 20.98
C GLN A 599 -6.28 -17.60 21.81
N ALA A 600 -4.99 -17.76 21.53
CA ALA A 600 -3.96 -16.98 22.16
C ALA A 600 -3.81 -15.62 21.46
N VAL A 601 -3.68 -14.58 22.27
CA VAL A 601 -3.56 -13.20 21.81
C VAL A 601 -2.13 -12.76 22.10
N CYS A 602 -1.30 -12.66 21.06
CA CYS A 602 0.02 -12.07 21.20
C CYS A 602 -0.09 -10.59 20.86
N ASP A 603 -0.07 -9.76 21.89
CA ASP A 603 0.13 -8.32 21.72
C ASP A 603 1.60 -8.14 21.31
N GLY A 604 1.87 -7.72 20.07
CA GLY A 604 3.23 -7.52 19.55
C GLY A 604 4.00 -6.38 20.23
N GLY A 605 3.62 -6.02 21.46
CA GLY A 605 4.34 -5.12 22.34
C GLY A 605 5.31 -5.91 23.24
N PRO A 606 6.54 -5.41 23.48
CA PRO A 606 7.47 -6.02 24.44
C PRO A 606 6.84 -6.32 25.82
N SER A 607 7.30 -7.35 26.54
CA SER A 607 6.77 -7.74 27.87
C SER A 607 6.90 -6.67 28.97
N TRP A 608 7.82 -5.70 28.84
CA TRP A 608 7.90 -4.53 29.73
C TRP A 608 6.76 -3.51 29.52
N TRP A 609 5.85 -3.74 28.57
CA TRP A 609 4.61 -2.96 28.42
C TRP A 609 3.61 -3.25 29.54
N ASN A 610 3.74 -4.41 30.22
CA ASN A 610 2.91 -4.79 31.36
C ASN A 610 3.60 -4.52 32.71
N GLY A 611 4.84 -4.01 32.72
CA GLY A 611 5.65 -3.80 33.91
C GLY A 611 5.81 -2.33 34.28
N GLY A 612 5.04 -1.86 35.27
CA GLY A 612 5.42 -0.70 36.07
C GLY A 612 4.98 0.68 35.54
N SER A 613 3.67 0.94 35.55
CA SER A 613 3.06 2.27 35.87
C SER A 613 1.52 2.30 35.72
N ALA A 614 0.86 1.16 35.54
CA ALA A 614 -0.61 1.05 35.57
C ALA A 614 -1.24 1.20 36.98
N ARG A 615 -0.61 1.91 37.91
CA ARG A 615 -1.18 2.24 39.23
C ARG A 615 -1.00 3.71 39.57
N ARG A 616 -1.77 4.58 38.93
CA ARG A 616 -2.31 5.82 39.51
C ARG A 616 -3.06 6.55 38.41
N PHE A 617 -4.34 6.28 38.30
CA PHE A 617 -5.42 7.27 38.13
C PHE A 617 -6.72 6.46 38.11
N LEU A 618 -7.67 6.87 38.94
CA LEU A 618 -8.95 6.22 39.32
C LEU A 618 -8.92 5.45 40.66
N SER A 619 -9.05 6.19 41.77
CA SER A 619 -10.10 5.93 42.78
C SER A 619 -10.14 7.08 43.80
N THR A 620 -11.08 8.01 43.63
CA THR A 620 -11.59 8.84 44.72
C THR A 620 -12.75 8.09 45.37
N SER A 621 -12.49 7.43 46.50
CA SER A 621 -13.42 7.31 47.65
C SER A 621 -12.78 6.47 48.77
N SER A 622 -12.59 7.13 49.91
CA SER A 622 -12.59 6.63 51.30
C SER A 622 -12.16 5.17 51.59
N SER A 623 -11.02 5.00 52.24
CA SER A 623 -10.94 4.67 53.68
C SER A 623 -9.50 4.30 54.08
N THR A 624 -9.16 4.72 55.29
CA THR A 624 -7.90 4.56 56.03
C THR A 624 -7.52 3.10 56.30
N CYS A 625 -6.25 2.73 56.09
CA CYS A 625 -5.48 1.99 57.12
C CYS A 625 -3.98 1.94 56.80
N SER A 626 -3.21 2.18 57.85
CA SER A 626 -1.75 2.20 57.95
C SER A 626 -1.18 0.80 58.15
N SER A 627 -0.01 0.48 57.61
CA SER A 627 1.11 -0.16 58.34
C SER A 627 2.27 -0.56 57.43
N ALA A 628 3.48 -0.32 57.93
CA ALA A 628 4.80 -0.49 57.33
C ALA A 628 5.31 -1.94 57.27
N CYS A 629 6.33 -2.21 56.42
CA CYS A 629 7.49 -3.09 56.69
C CYS A 629 8.53 -3.08 55.52
N PRO A 630 9.80 -3.50 55.73
CA PRO A 630 11.02 -2.70 55.45
C PRO A 630 11.91 -3.27 54.31
N PRO A 631 13.05 -2.62 53.94
CA PRO A 631 13.87 -3.02 52.81
C PRO A 631 14.89 -4.11 53.20
N SER A 632 15.02 -5.17 52.39
CA SER A 632 16.11 -6.13 52.53
C SER A 632 17.00 -6.12 51.28
N SER A 633 18.22 -5.62 51.48
CA SER A 633 19.41 -5.79 50.66
C SER A 633 19.76 -7.27 50.45
N GLY A 634 20.01 -7.66 49.19
CA GLY A 634 20.58 -8.97 48.84
C GLY A 634 21.33 -8.86 47.52
N ALA A 635 22.63 -9.14 47.55
CA ALA A 635 23.57 -9.03 46.44
C ALA A 635 23.26 -9.99 45.28
N ALA A 636 23.49 -9.54 44.05
CA ALA A 636 23.38 -10.33 42.83
C ALA A 636 24.60 -11.28 42.67
N PRO A 637 24.41 -12.57 42.34
CA PRO A 637 25.50 -13.42 41.90
C PRO A 637 25.76 -13.27 40.39
N ALA A 638 27.02 -13.46 40.01
CA ALA A 638 27.59 -13.25 38.70
C ALA A 638 26.92 -14.08 37.58
N ALA A 639 26.71 -13.44 36.42
CA ALA A 639 26.20 -14.07 35.22
C ALA A 639 27.27 -14.94 34.53
N ALA A 640 27.04 -16.25 34.49
CA ALA A 640 27.75 -17.19 33.64
C ALA A 640 26.77 -17.79 32.62
N GLY A 641 27.13 -17.65 31.33
CA GLY A 641 26.63 -18.36 30.14
C GLY A 641 25.21 -18.95 30.16
N MET A 642 24.25 -18.23 29.58
CA MET A 642 23.04 -18.85 29.02
C MET A 642 23.07 -18.74 27.51
N ALA A 643 23.06 -19.91 26.85
CA ALA A 643 22.85 -20.07 25.43
C ALA A 643 21.52 -19.44 25.00
N ALA A 644 21.54 -18.77 23.85
CA ALA A 644 20.38 -18.18 23.20
C ALA A 644 19.30 -19.25 22.94
N SER A 645 18.18 -19.17 23.66
CA SER A 645 16.94 -19.84 23.24
C SER A 645 16.53 -19.25 21.90
N GLY A 646 16.52 -20.09 20.85
CA GLY A 646 16.19 -19.67 19.48
C GLY A 646 14.83 -18.96 19.42
N GLY A 647 14.81 -17.74 18.87
CA GLY A 647 13.60 -16.94 18.74
C GLY A 647 12.59 -17.64 17.83
N VAL A 648 11.46 -18.07 18.38
CA VAL A 648 10.38 -18.68 17.60
C VAL A 648 9.61 -17.58 16.88
N LEU A 649 9.50 -17.69 15.55
CA LEU A 649 8.72 -16.78 14.71
C LEU A 649 7.24 -16.86 15.10
N LEU A 650 6.64 -15.72 15.49
CA LEU A 650 5.22 -15.66 15.81
C LEU A 650 4.43 -15.48 14.52
N THR A 651 3.51 -16.39 14.21
CA THR A 651 2.61 -16.27 13.05
C THR A 651 1.16 -16.21 13.51
N GLY A 652 0.35 -15.39 12.84
CA GLY A 652 -1.06 -15.27 13.21
C GLY A 652 -1.89 -14.38 12.28
N GLU A 653 -3.21 -14.47 12.45
CA GLU A 653 -4.17 -13.58 11.78
C GLU A 653 -4.07 -12.18 12.37
N VAL A 654 -4.03 -11.16 11.50
CA VAL A 654 -4.01 -9.76 11.90
C VAL A 654 -5.39 -9.31 12.36
N ALA A 655 -5.43 -8.78 13.58
CA ALA A 655 -6.56 -8.07 14.13
C ALA A 655 -6.13 -6.66 14.58
N LEU A 656 -7.06 -5.70 14.52
CA LEU A 656 -6.81 -4.30 14.85
C LEU A 656 -7.62 -3.90 16.08
N ALA A 657 -6.98 -3.24 17.05
CA ALA A 657 -7.71 -2.68 18.17
C ALA A 657 -8.43 -1.39 17.75
N MET A 658 -9.61 -1.17 18.33
CA MET A 658 -10.50 -0.05 18.02
C MET A 658 -10.63 0.94 19.19
N PRO A 659 -10.96 2.22 18.93
CA PRO A 659 -11.25 2.84 17.63
C PRO A 659 -10.01 3.40 16.91
N MET A 660 -10.09 3.53 15.58
CA MET A 660 -9.05 4.14 14.72
C MET A 660 -9.67 5.29 13.89
N LEU A 661 -8.93 6.37 13.65
CA LEU A 661 -9.42 7.49 12.84
C LEU A 661 -9.45 7.11 11.34
N GLY A 662 -10.56 7.44 10.67
CA GLY A 662 -10.72 7.26 9.22
C GLY A 662 -11.21 5.88 8.79
N VAL A 663 -11.31 4.92 9.72
CA VAL A 663 -11.85 3.57 9.47
C VAL A 663 -13.35 3.60 9.17
N SER A 664 -13.78 2.73 8.26
CA SER A 664 -15.19 2.50 7.98
C SER A 664 -15.90 1.96 9.22
N GLN A 665 -17.03 2.56 9.56
CA GLN A 665 -17.90 2.11 10.66
C GLN A 665 -19.18 1.43 10.16
N ARG A 666 -19.36 1.35 8.84
CA ARG A 666 -20.49 0.70 8.19
C ARG A 666 -20.11 0.23 6.78
N LEU A 667 -20.86 -0.73 6.26
CA LEU A 667 -20.90 -1.07 4.83
C LEU A 667 -22.28 -0.69 4.28
N LEU A 668 -22.38 -0.31 3.01
CA LEU A 668 -23.66 0.10 2.43
C LEU A 668 -24.56 -1.07 2.04
N ASN A 669 -23.97 -2.22 1.71
CA ASN A 669 -24.69 -3.41 1.22
C ASN A 669 -24.49 -4.67 2.07
N LYS A 670 -23.79 -4.58 3.21
CA LYS A 670 -23.55 -5.71 4.12
C LYS A 670 -23.61 -5.30 5.58
N ASP A 671 -23.81 -6.27 6.45
CA ASP A 671 -23.73 -6.10 7.90
C ASP A 671 -22.26 -5.93 8.33
N HIS A 672 -21.91 -4.74 8.83
CA HIS A 672 -20.54 -4.42 9.21
C HIS A 672 -20.03 -5.28 10.37
N HIS A 673 -20.89 -5.55 11.36
CA HIS A 673 -20.54 -6.33 12.54
C HIS A 673 -20.22 -7.78 12.18
N LYS A 674 -21.08 -8.41 11.36
CA LYS A 674 -20.85 -9.77 10.86
C LYS A 674 -19.55 -9.90 10.08
N VAL A 675 -19.19 -8.88 9.30
CA VAL A 675 -17.98 -8.90 8.48
C VAL A 675 -16.70 -8.74 9.33
N TYR A 676 -16.69 -7.83 10.31
CA TYR A 676 -15.44 -7.44 10.97
C TYR A 676 -15.31 -7.78 12.46
N TYR A 677 -16.41 -8.03 13.19
CA TYR A 677 -16.35 -8.20 14.65
C TYR A 677 -16.95 -9.52 15.14
N GLN A 678 -17.79 -10.19 14.35
CA GLN A 678 -18.39 -11.45 14.75
C GLN A 678 -17.31 -12.51 15.04
N GLY A 679 -17.36 -13.06 16.26
CA GLY A 679 -16.41 -14.07 16.74
C GLY A 679 -15.02 -13.53 17.11
N MET A 680 -14.81 -12.21 17.07
CA MET A 680 -13.54 -11.61 17.45
C MET A 680 -13.44 -11.44 18.98
N PRO A 681 -12.26 -11.66 19.58
CA PRO A 681 -12.07 -11.49 21.01
C PRO A 681 -12.10 -10.00 21.41
N LEU A 682 -12.41 -9.74 22.68
CA LEU A 682 -12.31 -8.40 23.26
C LEU A 682 -10.85 -8.04 23.51
N TYR A 683 -10.49 -6.79 23.31
CA TYR A 683 -9.17 -6.26 23.61
C TYR A 683 -9.12 -5.70 25.03
N GLY A 684 -8.25 -6.27 25.87
CA GLY A 684 -8.27 -6.06 27.32
C GLY A 684 -8.22 -4.60 27.78
N SER A 685 -7.41 -3.75 27.13
CA SER A 685 -7.25 -2.36 27.56
C SER A 685 -8.39 -1.41 27.13
N THR A 686 -9.18 -1.78 26.11
CA THR A 686 -10.30 -0.96 25.64
C THR A 686 -11.67 -1.55 25.98
N GLY A 687 -11.76 -2.85 26.24
CA GLY A 687 -13.02 -3.57 26.39
C GLY A 687 -13.83 -3.71 25.09
N LEU A 688 -13.30 -3.26 23.95
CA LEU A 688 -13.94 -3.33 22.64
C LEU A 688 -13.50 -4.59 21.89
N PRO A 689 -14.36 -5.17 21.02
CA PRO A 689 -13.96 -6.26 20.15
C PRO A 689 -12.84 -5.82 19.20
N LEU A 690 -11.88 -6.71 18.98
CA LEU A 690 -10.90 -6.54 17.92
C LEU A 690 -11.57 -6.57 16.55
N ARG A 691 -11.06 -5.77 15.62
CA ARG A 691 -11.51 -5.74 14.23
C ARG A 691 -10.70 -6.74 13.40
N ARG A 692 -11.38 -7.69 12.76
CA ARG A 692 -10.78 -8.60 11.78
C ARG A 692 -10.23 -7.81 10.58
N HIS A 693 -9.05 -8.15 10.11
CA HIS A 693 -8.49 -7.57 8.88
C HIS A 693 -8.40 -8.59 7.72
N GLY A 694 -8.10 -9.84 8.05
CA GLY A 694 -8.05 -10.95 7.10
C GLY A 694 -6.66 -11.19 6.46
N ASP A 695 -5.63 -10.49 6.93
CA ASP A 695 -4.24 -10.75 6.54
C ASP A 695 -3.60 -11.69 7.57
N GLU A 696 -2.64 -12.48 7.12
CA GLU A 696 -1.79 -13.32 7.96
C GLU A 696 -0.37 -12.76 7.94
N MET A 697 0.27 -12.69 9.11
CA MET A 697 1.60 -12.13 9.26
C MET A 697 2.49 -13.00 10.14
N ALA A 698 3.77 -12.95 9.82
CA ALA A 698 4.84 -13.38 10.71
C ALA A 698 5.48 -12.16 11.37
N ALA A 699 5.82 -12.27 12.65
CA ALA A 699 6.58 -11.30 13.40
C ALA A 699 7.74 -12.00 14.11
N LEU A 700 8.93 -11.40 14.05
CA LEU A 700 10.01 -11.83 14.92
C LEU A 700 9.72 -11.38 16.36
N PRO A 701 9.95 -12.25 17.37
CA PRO A 701 9.80 -11.86 18.75
C PRO A 701 10.79 -10.74 19.09
N ALA A 702 10.34 -9.72 19.84
CA ALA A 702 11.28 -8.77 20.40
C ALA A 702 12.29 -9.49 21.30
N PRO A 703 13.57 -9.08 21.30
CA PRO A 703 14.50 -9.58 22.29
C PRO A 703 14.05 -9.18 23.70
N ALA A 704 14.41 -10.03 24.66
CA ALA A 704 14.11 -9.85 26.08
C ALA A 704 14.55 -8.46 26.60
N ALA A 705 13.79 -7.93 27.56
CA ALA A 705 14.08 -6.65 28.19
C ALA A 705 15.53 -6.61 28.72
N GLY A 706 16.33 -5.63 28.27
CA GLY A 706 17.72 -5.46 28.68
C GLY A 706 18.77 -5.95 27.67
N ALA A 707 18.38 -6.67 26.62
CA ALA A 707 19.28 -6.99 25.51
C ALA A 707 19.47 -5.76 24.60
N THR A 708 20.21 -4.76 25.06
CA THR A 708 20.84 -3.82 24.15
C THR A 708 22.01 -4.55 23.51
N CYS A 709 21.94 -4.83 22.21
CA CYS A 709 23.14 -5.14 21.45
C CYS A 709 24.10 -3.96 21.66
N SER A 710 25.19 -4.16 22.39
CA SER A 710 26.23 -3.18 22.69
C SER A 710 27.00 -2.69 21.44
N GLY A 711 26.44 -2.89 20.24
CA GLY A 711 27.06 -2.67 18.94
C GLY A 711 26.21 -1.91 17.91
N GLY A 712 25.08 -1.30 18.27
CA GLY A 712 24.34 -0.40 17.36
C GLY A 712 23.60 -1.09 16.20
N GLY A 713 22.96 -2.23 16.48
CA GLY A 713 21.95 -2.82 15.61
C GLY A 713 20.61 -2.86 16.34
N PRO A 714 19.51 -2.32 15.80
CA PRO A 714 18.22 -2.42 16.46
C PRO A 714 17.65 -3.83 16.26
N PRO A 715 16.98 -4.41 17.27
CA PRO A 715 15.95 -5.38 17.00
C PRO A 715 14.74 -4.61 16.50
N ALA A 716 14.73 -4.25 15.22
CA ALA A 716 13.52 -3.78 14.57
C ALA A 716 12.60 -4.99 14.47
N TRP A 717 11.37 -4.86 14.96
CA TRP A 717 10.35 -5.87 14.72
C TRP A 717 10.21 -6.01 13.20
N CYS A 718 10.68 -7.11 12.65
CA CYS A 718 10.44 -7.41 11.24
C CYS A 718 9.13 -8.18 11.17
N TYR A 719 8.14 -7.57 10.53
CA TYR A 719 6.93 -8.26 10.12
C TYR A 719 7.05 -8.65 8.66
N ALA A 720 6.52 -9.82 8.32
CA ALA A 720 6.41 -10.28 6.94
C ALA A 720 4.97 -10.68 6.66
N ALA A 721 4.44 -10.24 5.52
CA ALA A 721 3.14 -10.69 5.06
C ALA A 721 3.21 -12.15 4.62
N LEU A 722 2.27 -12.97 5.09
CA LEU A 722 2.10 -14.37 4.68
C LEU A 722 0.94 -14.55 3.68
N GLY A 723 0.19 -13.49 3.41
CA GLY A 723 -0.94 -13.46 2.48
C GLY A 723 -2.28 -13.30 3.18
N ARG A 724 -3.36 -13.73 2.52
CA ARG A 724 -4.74 -13.66 3.03
C ARG A 724 -5.09 -14.92 3.82
N CYS A 725 -5.75 -14.74 4.96
CA CYS A 725 -6.32 -15.86 5.72
C CYS A 725 -7.68 -16.32 5.18
N ASP A 726 -8.32 -15.50 4.33
CA ASP A 726 -9.64 -15.74 3.78
C ASP A 726 -9.62 -16.14 2.29
N ASP A 727 -10.82 -16.24 1.70
CA ASP A 727 -11.04 -16.66 0.32
C ASP A 727 -10.78 -15.54 -0.72
N THR A 728 -10.20 -14.40 -0.31
CA THR A 728 -9.80 -13.32 -1.22
C THR A 728 -8.34 -13.47 -1.62
N MET A 729 -8.01 -12.96 -2.80
CA MET A 729 -6.67 -13.02 -3.38
C MET A 729 -6.29 -11.68 -4.00
N ASN A 730 -4.99 -11.50 -4.26
CA ASN A 730 -4.46 -10.28 -4.82
C ASN A 730 -3.66 -10.55 -6.10
N LEU A 731 -4.29 -10.28 -7.25
CA LEU A 731 -3.74 -10.57 -8.57
C LEU A 731 -3.32 -9.27 -9.25
N GLY A 732 -2.02 -8.97 -9.31
CA GLY A 732 -1.53 -7.75 -9.97
C GLY A 732 -1.92 -6.46 -9.25
N GLY A 733 -2.01 -6.47 -7.91
CA GLY A 733 -2.41 -5.33 -7.08
C GLY A 733 -3.93 -5.14 -6.98
N ILE A 734 -4.71 -6.02 -7.61
CA ILE A 734 -6.17 -6.00 -7.63
C ILE A 734 -6.70 -7.07 -6.69
N LYS A 735 -7.44 -6.65 -5.65
CA LYS A 735 -8.14 -7.57 -4.75
C LYS A 735 -9.36 -8.16 -5.45
N VAL A 736 -9.46 -9.49 -5.48
CA VAL A 736 -10.56 -10.25 -6.09
C VAL A 736 -10.94 -11.44 -5.21
N SER A 737 -12.22 -11.84 -5.24
CA SER A 737 -12.68 -13.02 -4.51
C SER A 737 -12.44 -14.28 -5.34
N SER A 738 -12.04 -15.38 -4.68
CA SER A 738 -12.02 -16.70 -5.34
C SER A 738 -13.40 -17.05 -5.91
N VAL A 739 -14.48 -16.70 -5.19
CA VAL A 739 -15.86 -16.97 -5.62
C VAL A 739 -16.23 -16.21 -6.90
N GLU A 740 -15.77 -14.96 -7.07
CA GLU A 740 -16.02 -14.18 -8.29
C GLU A 740 -15.34 -14.82 -9.50
N LEU A 741 -14.09 -15.28 -9.33
CA LEU A 741 -13.34 -16.01 -10.36
C LEU A 741 -14.00 -17.35 -10.71
N GLU A 742 -14.39 -18.11 -9.70
CA GLU A 742 -15.05 -19.41 -9.85
C GLU A 742 -16.38 -19.26 -10.60
N ARG A 743 -17.20 -18.27 -10.23
CA ARG A 743 -18.45 -17.94 -10.94
C ARG A 743 -18.19 -17.58 -12.41
N ALA A 744 -17.22 -16.69 -12.66
CA ALA A 744 -16.88 -16.29 -14.02
C ALA A 744 -16.48 -17.49 -14.90
N VAL A 745 -15.73 -18.44 -14.35
CA VAL A 745 -15.32 -19.67 -15.04
C VAL A 745 -16.49 -20.62 -15.23
N VAL A 746 -17.26 -20.93 -14.19
CA VAL A 746 -18.39 -21.88 -14.25
C VAL A 746 -19.47 -21.40 -15.23
N GLU A 747 -19.77 -20.11 -15.26
CA GLU A 747 -20.75 -19.54 -16.19
C GLU A 747 -20.16 -19.25 -17.58
N GLY A 748 -18.84 -19.15 -17.70
CA GLY A 748 -18.15 -18.71 -18.92
C GLY A 748 -17.56 -19.84 -19.75
N VAL A 749 -17.35 -21.02 -19.17
CA VAL A 749 -16.67 -22.16 -19.81
C VAL A 749 -17.61 -23.35 -19.88
N VAL A 750 -17.96 -23.74 -21.10
CA VAL A 750 -18.83 -24.90 -21.36
C VAL A 750 -18.20 -26.18 -20.83
N GLY A 751 -18.99 -27.01 -20.14
CA GLY A 751 -18.54 -28.29 -19.62
C GLY A 751 -17.90 -28.24 -18.22
N VAL A 752 -17.71 -27.06 -17.63
CA VAL A 752 -17.30 -26.93 -16.23
C VAL A 752 -18.53 -27.06 -15.32
N ALA A 753 -18.44 -27.94 -14.32
CA ALA A 753 -19.46 -28.14 -13.28
C ALA A 753 -19.16 -27.28 -12.05
N GLU A 754 -17.91 -27.32 -11.58
CA GLU A 754 -17.42 -26.57 -10.43
C GLU A 754 -16.02 -26.04 -10.71
N ALA A 755 -15.66 -24.95 -10.03
CA ALA A 755 -14.30 -24.42 -10.05
C ALA A 755 -13.85 -24.05 -8.63
N ALA A 756 -12.55 -24.16 -8.37
CA ALA A 756 -11.90 -23.54 -7.21
C ALA A 756 -10.75 -22.65 -7.69
N ALA A 757 -10.77 -21.38 -7.30
CA ALA A 757 -9.73 -20.41 -7.62
C ALA A 757 -8.81 -20.20 -6.41
N ILE A 758 -7.50 -20.24 -6.65
CA ILE A 758 -6.50 -20.13 -5.60
C ILE A 758 -5.39 -19.18 -6.04
N GLY A 759 -5.17 -18.14 -5.23
CA GLY A 759 -3.95 -17.34 -5.27
C GLY A 759 -2.83 -18.06 -4.54
N VAL A 760 -1.68 -18.21 -5.21
CA VAL A 760 -0.47 -18.76 -4.61
C VAL A 760 0.66 -17.76 -4.77
N ALA A 761 1.19 -17.26 -3.65
CA ALA A 761 2.38 -16.41 -3.66
C ALA A 761 3.63 -17.23 -4.09
N PRO A 762 4.54 -16.68 -4.90
CA PRO A 762 5.81 -17.32 -5.18
C PRO A 762 6.67 -17.49 -3.91
N PRO A 763 7.53 -18.53 -3.80
CA PRO A 763 8.31 -18.80 -2.59
C PRO A 763 9.26 -17.65 -2.20
N HIS A 764 9.67 -16.86 -3.19
CA HIS A 764 10.56 -15.72 -3.01
C HIS A 764 9.82 -14.38 -2.89
N GLY A 765 8.49 -14.40 -2.77
CA GLY A 765 7.62 -13.23 -2.81
C GLY A 765 7.21 -12.83 -4.25
N GLY A 766 6.32 -11.85 -4.38
CA GLY A 766 5.76 -11.40 -5.66
C GLY A 766 4.23 -11.56 -5.76
N PRO A 767 3.61 -11.10 -6.88
CA PRO A 767 2.16 -11.18 -7.08
C PRO A 767 1.67 -12.62 -6.97
N GLU A 768 0.48 -12.82 -6.41
CA GLU A 768 -0.13 -14.14 -6.39
C GLU A 768 -0.40 -14.60 -7.82
N GLU A 769 -0.07 -15.87 -8.07
CA GLU A 769 -0.40 -16.55 -9.32
C GLU A 769 -1.78 -17.21 -9.19
N LEU A 770 -2.64 -17.03 -10.19
CA LEU A 770 -3.97 -17.63 -10.22
C LEU A 770 -3.92 -19.07 -10.74
N TYR A 771 -4.26 -20.02 -9.87
CA TYR A 771 -4.49 -21.42 -10.21
C TYR A 771 -5.99 -21.71 -10.16
N LEU A 772 -6.50 -22.41 -11.18
CA LEU A 772 -7.88 -22.85 -11.25
C LEU A 772 -7.94 -24.38 -11.23
N PHE A 773 -8.71 -24.94 -10.29
CA PHE A 773 -9.08 -26.35 -10.27
C PHE A 773 -10.49 -26.51 -10.80
N LEU A 774 -10.68 -27.33 -11.83
CA LEU A 774 -11.97 -27.51 -12.50
C LEU A 774 -12.49 -28.93 -12.25
N VAL A 775 -13.78 -29.03 -11.92
CA VAL A 775 -14.54 -30.28 -12.00
C VAL A 775 -15.39 -30.20 -13.25
N LEU A 776 -15.25 -31.17 -14.16
CA LEU A 776 -15.98 -31.20 -15.42
C LEU A 776 -17.32 -31.92 -15.26
N ARG A 777 -18.33 -31.53 -16.05
CA ARG A 777 -19.61 -32.24 -16.13
C ARG A 777 -19.38 -33.62 -16.76
N SER A 778 -20.02 -34.65 -16.21
CA SER A 778 -19.99 -35.98 -16.81
C SER A 778 -20.64 -35.93 -18.19
N SER A 779 -20.10 -36.68 -19.15
CA SER A 779 -20.55 -36.74 -20.55
C SER A 779 -21.97 -37.32 -20.75
N GLY A 780 -22.75 -37.51 -19.68
CA GLY A 780 -24.12 -38.01 -19.69
C GLY A 780 -25.24 -36.95 -19.59
N ASP A 781 -24.94 -35.69 -19.26
CA ASP A 781 -25.98 -34.68 -18.99
C ASP A 781 -26.43 -33.88 -20.23
N SER A 782 -25.91 -34.22 -21.41
CA SER A 782 -26.31 -33.67 -22.71
C SER A 782 -27.04 -34.73 -23.55
N ALA A 783 -28.09 -35.35 -23.00
CA ALA A 783 -28.92 -36.31 -23.73
C ALA A 783 -30.20 -35.66 -24.27
N SER A 784 -30.06 -34.84 -25.32
CA SER A 784 -31.12 -34.66 -26.32
C SER A 784 -30.54 -34.25 -27.68
N ALA A 785 -29.85 -35.18 -28.37
CA ALA A 785 -29.97 -35.45 -29.81
C ALA A 785 -28.79 -36.29 -30.32
N GLY A 786 -29.10 -37.47 -30.88
CA GLY A 786 -28.32 -38.10 -31.95
C GLY A 786 -27.12 -38.95 -31.54
N SER A 787 -27.30 -40.27 -31.60
CA SER A 787 -26.30 -41.31 -31.44
C SER A 787 -25.12 -41.18 -32.43
N SER A 788 -23.89 -41.33 -31.94
CA SER A 788 -22.92 -42.24 -32.58
C SER A 788 -21.88 -42.70 -31.56
N SER A 789 -21.74 -44.01 -31.48
CA SER A 789 -20.76 -44.74 -30.68
C SER A 789 -19.35 -44.54 -31.24
N GLY A 790 -18.47 -43.94 -30.44
CA GLY A 790 -17.02 -43.94 -30.67
C GLY A 790 -16.30 -44.15 -29.35
N SER A 791 -15.67 -45.31 -29.17
CA SER A 791 -14.75 -45.55 -28.06
C SER A 791 -13.46 -44.75 -28.30
N GLY A 792 -13.43 -43.52 -27.81
CA GLY A 792 -12.21 -42.74 -27.67
C GLY A 792 -12.10 -42.32 -26.21
N SER A 793 -11.01 -42.71 -25.54
CA SER A 793 -10.58 -42.06 -24.31
C SER A 793 -10.38 -40.58 -24.63
N SER A 794 -11.40 -39.74 -24.40
CA SER A 794 -11.31 -38.30 -24.62
C SER A 794 -10.36 -37.72 -23.60
N SER A 795 -9.07 -37.63 -23.95
CA SER A 795 -8.11 -36.87 -23.16
C SER A 795 -8.61 -35.44 -23.06
N VAL A 796 -8.90 -34.98 -21.86
CA VAL A 796 -9.34 -33.62 -21.61
C VAL A 796 -8.23 -32.66 -22.07
N ASP A 797 -8.54 -31.78 -23.02
CA ASP A 797 -7.61 -30.77 -23.50
C ASP A 797 -7.50 -29.62 -22.48
N VAL A 798 -6.52 -29.74 -21.58
CA VAL A 798 -6.24 -28.75 -20.54
C VAL A 798 -5.78 -27.42 -21.15
N ALA A 799 -5.13 -27.41 -22.32
CA ALA A 799 -4.70 -26.17 -22.96
C ALA A 799 -5.90 -25.38 -23.51
N ALA A 800 -6.87 -26.08 -24.12
CA ALA A 800 -8.13 -25.48 -24.54
C ALA A 800 -8.94 -24.94 -23.34
N LEU A 801 -9.05 -25.73 -22.25
CA LEU A 801 -9.71 -25.27 -21.02
C LEU A 801 -9.00 -24.07 -20.41
N HIS A 802 -7.66 -24.05 -20.41
CA HIS A 802 -6.87 -22.91 -19.95
C HIS A 802 -7.20 -21.65 -20.75
N LYS A 803 -7.22 -21.74 -22.09
CA LYS A 803 -7.58 -20.62 -22.97
C LYS A 803 -9.01 -20.13 -22.69
N ALA A 804 -9.98 -21.04 -22.59
CA ALA A 804 -11.38 -20.71 -22.32
C ALA A 804 -11.56 -20.05 -20.95
N CYS A 805 -10.91 -20.56 -19.90
CA CYS A 805 -10.91 -19.94 -18.57
C CYS A 805 -10.29 -18.54 -18.61
N GLN A 806 -9.18 -18.37 -19.33
CA GLN A 806 -8.51 -17.09 -19.48
C GLN A 806 -9.40 -16.06 -20.19
N GLU A 807 -10.15 -16.46 -21.21
CA GLU A 807 -11.12 -15.63 -21.92
C GLU A 807 -12.31 -15.25 -21.03
N ALA A 808 -12.87 -16.22 -20.29
CA ALA A 808 -13.98 -16.00 -19.36
C ALA A 808 -13.61 -15.01 -18.25
N VAL A 809 -12.46 -15.20 -17.60
CA VAL A 809 -11.97 -14.32 -16.52
C VAL A 809 -11.70 -12.90 -17.04
N ARG A 810 -11.08 -12.76 -18.21
CA ARG A 810 -10.81 -11.44 -18.82
C ARG A 810 -12.08 -10.72 -19.26
N GLY A 811 -13.01 -11.45 -19.85
CA GLY A 811 -14.23 -10.89 -20.41
C GLY A 811 -15.24 -10.46 -19.34
N LYS A 812 -15.43 -11.30 -18.31
CA LYS A 812 -16.44 -11.05 -17.27
C LYS A 812 -15.93 -10.18 -16.13
N LEU A 813 -14.68 -10.34 -15.71
CA LEU A 813 -14.16 -9.66 -14.52
C LEU A 813 -13.22 -8.50 -14.88
N ASN A 814 -11.96 -8.80 -15.16
CA ASN A 814 -10.94 -7.79 -15.45
C ASN A 814 -9.95 -8.30 -16.52
N PRO A 815 -9.73 -7.55 -17.61
CA PRO A 815 -8.80 -7.95 -18.68
C PRO A 815 -7.34 -8.09 -18.20
N LEU A 816 -6.98 -7.49 -17.06
CA LEU A 816 -5.64 -7.57 -16.47
C LEU A 816 -5.39 -8.91 -15.76
N PHE A 817 -6.42 -9.69 -15.44
CA PHE A 817 -6.23 -10.99 -14.81
C PHE A 817 -5.61 -12.02 -15.75
N LYS A 818 -4.62 -12.74 -15.22
CA LYS A 818 -3.91 -13.82 -15.90
C LYS A 818 -4.13 -15.12 -15.15
N VAL A 819 -4.70 -16.11 -15.84
CA VAL A 819 -4.74 -17.49 -15.36
C VAL A 819 -3.35 -18.07 -15.59
N THR A 820 -2.71 -18.52 -14.51
CA THR A 820 -1.35 -19.09 -14.57
C THR A 820 -1.41 -20.56 -14.96
N ARG A 821 -2.33 -21.31 -14.35
CA ARG A 821 -2.58 -22.72 -14.68
C ARG A 821 -4.03 -23.12 -14.42
N VAL A 822 -4.43 -24.17 -15.14
CA VAL A 822 -5.67 -24.90 -14.95
C VAL A 822 -5.32 -26.36 -14.66
N ALA A 823 -5.93 -26.93 -13.64
CA ALA A 823 -5.86 -28.35 -13.32
C ALA A 823 -7.29 -28.92 -13.28
N VAL A 824 -7.46 -30.17 -13.72
CA VAL A 824 -8.75 -30.87 -13.64
C VAL A 824 -8.72 -31.79 -12.43
N ALA A 825 -9.73 -31.66 -11.56
CA ALA A 825 -9.88 -32.48 -10.36
C ALA A 825 -11.17 -33.31 -10.46
N PRO A 826 -11.17 -34.57 -9.98
CA PRO A 826 -12.39 -35.37 -9.94
C PRO A 826 -13.42 -34.80 -8.96
N LEU A 827 -12.96 -34.18 -7.87
CA LEU A 827 -13.79 -33.46 -6.90
C LEU A 827 -12.93 -32.40 -6.19
N LEU A 828 -13.58 -31.35 -5.68
CA LEU A 828 -12.93 -30.36 -4.83
C LEU A 828 -12.94 -30.81 -3.37
N PRO A 829 -11.81 -30.70 -2.62
CA PRO A 829 -11.78 -31.06 -1.21
C PRO A 829 -12.71 -30.14 -0.43
N ARG A 830 -13.54 -30.71 0.45
CA ARG A 830 -14.56 -29.97 1.21
C ARG A 830 -14.50 -30.32 2.70
N ASN A 831 -14.87 -29.36 3.55
CA ASN A 831 -15.02 -29.59 4.98
C ASN A 831 -16.38 -30.21 5.32
N ALA A 832 -16.63 -30.50 6.61
CA ALA A 832 -17.89 -31.08 7.10
C ALA A 832 -19.14 -30.21 6.82
N SER A 833 -18.96 -28.91 6.55
CA SER A 833 -20.02 -27.98 6.13
C SER A 833 -20.12 -27.82 4.61
N ASN A 834 -19.51 -28.74 3.86
CA ASN A 834 -19.48 -28.79 2.40
C ASN A 834 -18.78 -27.58 1.72
N LYS A 835 -17.97 -26.81 2.46
CA LYS A 835 -17.19 -25.67 1.91
C LYS A 835 -15.85 -26.16 1.33
N VAL A 836 -15.49 -25.66 0.14
CA VAL A 836 -14.21 -25.97 -0.51
C VAL A 836 -13.02 -25.56 0.37
N MET A 837 -12.09 -26.49 0.60
CA MET A 837 -10.88 -26.33 1.41
C MET A 837 -9.72 -25.84 0.55
N ARG A 838 -9.72 -24.54 0.19
CA ARG A 838 -8.68 -23.94 -0.66
C ARG A 838 -7.26 -24.03 -0.07
N ARG A 839 -7.13 -24.04 1.25
CA ARG A 839 -5.84 -24.26 1.93
C ARG A 839 -5.22 -25.61 1.57
N VAL A 840 -6.02 -26.69 1.52
CA VAL A 840 -5.52 -28.03 1.16
C VAL A 840 -5.01 -28.06 -0.27
N LEU A 841 -5.75 -27.45 -1.20
CA LEU A 841 -5.33 -27.34 -2.59
C LEU A 841 -4.07 -26.47 -2.76
N ARG A 842 -3.93 -25.40 -1.97
CA ARG A 842 -2.72 -24.56 -1.91
C ARG A 842 -1.52 -25.36 -1.38
N ASP A 843 -1.71 -26.11 -0.30
CA ASP A 843 -0.66 -26.94 0.30
C ASP A 843 -0.21 -28.05 -0.66
N GLN A 844 -1.15 -28.69 -1.38
CA GLN A 844 -0.85 -29.67 -2.43
C GLN A 844 0.02 -29.06 -3.55
N LEU A 845 -0.28 -27.85 -4.01
CA LEU A 845 0.52 -27.14 -5.01
C LEU A 845 1.94 -26.81 -4.52
N LEU A 846 2.07 -26.46 -3.23
CA LEU A 846 3.37 -26.17 -2.62
C LEU A 846 4.20 -27.45 -2.41
N GLN A 847 3.57 -28.58 -2.09
CA GLN A 847 4.23 -29.87 -1.86
C GLN A 847 4.59 -30.62 -3.15
N ALA A 848 3.76 -30.57 -4.20
CA ALA A 848 3.95 -31.36 -5.42
C ALA A 848 5.15 -30.91 -6.29
N GLY A 849 5.74 -29.75 -5.99
CA GLY A 849 6.66 -29.08 -6.89
C GLY A 849 5.89 -28.56 -8.11
N ARG A 850 5.89 -27.24 -8.33
CA ARG A 850 5.03 -26.54 -9.29
C ARG A 850 5.20 -26.98 -10.77
N SER A 851 5.97 -28.02 -11.08
CA SER A 851 6.18 -28.59 -12.41
C SER A 851 5.41 -29.88 -12.70
N LYS A 852 4.74 -30.51 -11.72
CA LYS A 852 4.12 -31.86 -11.89
C LYS A 852 2.58 -31.90 -11.96
N LEU A 853 1.90 -30.76 -11.98
CA LEU A 853 0.44 -30.64 -12.14
C LEU A 853 0.06 -30.02 -13.48
#